data_AF-A0A1X2I3L8-F1
#
_entry.id   AF-A0A1X2I3L8-F1
#
_cell.length_a   1.000
_cell.length_b   1.000
_cell.length_c   1.000
_cell.angle_alpha   90.00
_cell.angle_beta   90.00
_cell.angle_gamma   90.00
#
_symmetry.space_group_name_H-M   'P 1'
#
loop_
_entity.id
_entity.type
_entity.pdbx_description
1 polymer ?
#
loop_
_entity_poly.entity_id
_entity_poly.type
_entity_poly.pdbx_seq_one_letter_code
_entity_poly.pdbx_strand_id
1 'polypeptide(L)'
;MTFDLLPYEIFQLVALSLGQKKQELAECCLVCTDWLPLFMEQLYLNITICGPPSFQHFYTCLSTPTSTRYTRHRQLLIRTLSIQDGNISQDEMNHLPRLCPRLEQLTIDGRAHWDHAMPSLFNKTSGQQQNNGTEASKAIDNTTKTNATWWPYLKSACILATSITPTVMQNAPQLTRLALRCMFDGRLSQHLVSALKQTPLLNYLSIDECESSLQQLEAIHDACPSLIQLRLVHTIIDNTDYNPSITLPPTSASSSHQRVSRGNIIAPSSTLRQLILQEVTILDDDYNQLSDWFMYIAMKYPRLESLEWWQKSPLGLTDTPHIDTSVALYLTSQCPLLRSARLFNINVDSIFYHSLLERTQQLHHPLSLSNSQVKELGMNYSLDLGHCAQQLQSYLLWWNEKESPLDYIPRLPSSLVSLHLSGRMCYSSFDMNLIFDQCPHLEFLQLDFGTLDQVAPEHAYQWKKQHPLKRLIMEEVKFSALAFKSVAFRCRDLIELDLLDCILTDGEGNVNIYQGEGNTGSNSNGSTLDNDDDDDSDGRNHGRLVFPYQHFEKVKLCGFRFALNPSLRAKTVGIYEMDKILQQERWYYLSHHATFLSYVPVHSCRYKLPVHAIKQHCIVKSLPTPSPSSTSAPSNHDDINYSSSPLPPQQQQQQRLLVPPTELNALREMQRQYGKFGRDAPCAGYLTLVCQSINSLYLENRRI
;
A
#
# COMPACT_ATOMS: atom_id res chain seq x y z
N MET A 1 37.12 -0.26 19.60
CA MET A 1 36.25 0.71 20.30
C MET A 1 35.05 -0.05 20.83
N THR A 2 34.66 0.16 22.08
CA THR A 2 33.45 -0.45 22.65
C THR A 2 32.24 0.27 22.07
N PHE A 3 31.37 -0.48 21.38
CA PHE A 3 30.15 0.07 20.77
C PHE A 3 29.21 0.75 21.78
N ASP A 4 29.37 0.41 23.06
CA ASP A 4 28.60 0.97 24.18
C ASP A 4 28.91 2.46 24.45
N LEU A 5 29.94 3.02 23.81
CA LEU A 5 30.28 4.45 23.88
C LEU A 5 29.67 5.27 22.74
N LEU A 6 28.97 4.64 21.78
CA LEU A 6 28.34 5.38 20.71
C LEU A 6 27.11 6.15 21.23
N PRO A 7 26.90 7.40 20.80
CA PRO A 7 25.70 8.15 21.11
C PRO A 7 24.44 7.42 20.65
N TYR A 8 23.34 7.60 21.39
CA TYR A 8 22.03 7.00 21.10
C TYR A 8 21.54 7.32 19.68
N GLU A 9 21.86 8.51 19.18
CA GLU A 9 21.54 8.99 17.83
C GLU A 9 22.14 8.08 16.74
N ILE A 10 23.32 7.50 16.98
CA ILE A 10 23.94 6.56 16.04
C ILE A 10 23.11 5.27 15.96
N PHE A 11 22.62 4.77 17.09
CA PHE A 11 21.74 3.60 17.12
C PHE A 11 20.39 3.89 16.45
N GLN A 12 19.85 5.11 16.60
CA GLN A 12 18.67 5.53 15.87
C GLN A 12 18.92 5.56 14.35
N LEU A 13 20.04 6.10 13.90
CA LEU A 13 20.41 6.12 12.48
C LEU A 13 20.58 4.71 11.92
N VAL A 14 21.23 3.81 12.67
CA VAL A 14 21.34 2.39 12.31
C VAL A 14 19.94 1.78 12.22
N ALA A 15 19.08 1.99 13.22
CA ALA A 15 17.74 1.43 13.21
C ALA A 15 16.86 1.98 12.07
N LEU A 16 16.99 3.27 11.74
CA LEU A 16 16.32 3.90 10.59
C LEU A 16 16.82 3.30 9.28
N SER A 17 18.13 3.04 9.15
CA SER A 17 18.70 2.40 7.96
C SER A 17 18.23 0.95 7.78
N LEU A 18 17.99 0.24 8.88
CA LEU A 18 17.41 -1.11 8.90
C LEU A 18 15.87 -1.10 8.78
N GLY A 19 15.24 0.09 8.86
CA GLY A 19 13.84 0.29 9.26
C GLY A 19 12.77 -0.36 8.38
N GLN A 20 13.09 -0.80 7.17
CA GLN A 20 12.16 -1.59 6.34
C GLN A 20 12.10 -3.07 6.76
N LYS A 21 13.12 -3.56 7.48
CA LYS A 21 13.30 -4.97 7.83
C LYS A 21 13.25 -5.16 9.34
N LYS A 22 12.04 -5.24 9.89
CA LYS A 22 11.81 -5.48 11.34
C LYS A 22 12.56 -6.70 11.88
N GLN A 23 12.84 -7.70 11.04
CA GLN A 23 13.63 -8.87 11.42
C GLN A 23 15.07 -8.51 11.76
N GLU A 24 15.74 -7.67 10.96
CA GLU A 24 17.13 -7.25 11.22
C GLU A 24 17.20 -6.43 12.53
N LEU A 25 16.20 -5.58 12.78
CA LEU A 25 16.07 -4.86 14.06
C LEU A 25 15.90 -5.81 15.25
N ALA A 26 15.11 -6.88 15.09
CA ALA A 26 14.92 -7.89 16.13
C ALA A 26 16.21 -8.67 16.42
N GLU A 27 17.03 -8.93 15.39
CA GLU A 27 18.35 -9.54 15.56
C GLU A 27 19.31 -8.62 16.33
N CYS A 28 19.26 -7.30 16.09
CA CYS A 28 20.04 -6.32 16.87
C CYS A 28 19.71 -6.37 18.38
N CYS A 29 18.44 -6.61 18.73
CA CYS A 29 18.03 -6.79 20.14
C CYS A 29 18.65 -8.03 20.81
N LEU A 30 19.16 -8.99 20.04
CA LEU A 30 19.73 -10.24 20.54
C LEU A 30 21.26 -10.19 20.69
N VAL A 31 21.92 -9.14 20.18
CA VAL A 31 23.39 -9.02 20.18
C VAL A 31 23.94 -8.92 21.60
N CYS A 32 23.44 -7.97 22.39
CA CYS A 32 23.80 -7.81 23.80
C CYS A 32 22.67 -7.15 24.60
N THR A 33 22.77 -7.18 25.93
CA THR A 33 21.74 -6.63 26.83
C THR A 33 21.60 -5.11 26.74
N ASP A 34 22.66 -4.41 26.38
CA ASP A 34 22.66 -2.94 26.31
C ASP A 34 22.01 -2.44 25.01
N TRP A 35 22.06 -3.24 23.95
CA TRP A 35 21.40 -2.95 22.68
C TRP A 35 19.91 -3.20 22.70
N LEU A 36 19.46 -4.17 23.52
CA LEU A 36 18.06 -4.49 23.68
C LEU A 36 17.17 -3.25 23.86
N PRO A 37 17.38 -2.36 24.85
CA PRO A 37 16.53 -1.18 25.01
C PRO A 37 16.60 -0.19 23.84
N LEU A 38 17.78 -0.06 23.18
CA LEU A 38 18.01 0.89 22.08
C LEU A 38 17.21 0.50 20.82
N PHE A 39 17.25 -0.78 20.45
CA PHE A 39 16.56 -1.29 19.27
C PHE A 39 15.10 -1.69 19.55
N MET A 40 14.79 -2.09 20.78
CA MET A 40 13.42 -2.42 21.17
C MET A 40 12.49 -1.21 21.05
N GLU A 41 12.97 0.00 21.35
CA GLU A 41 12.19 1.23 21.12
C GLU A 41 11.77 1.38 19.66
N GLN A 42 12.69 1.12 18.74
CA GLN A 42 12.47 1.23 17.29
C GLN A 42 11.50 0.17 16.77
N LEU A 43 11.52 -1.03 17.35
CA LEU A 43 10.54 -2.09 17.04
C LEU A 43 9.10 -1.70 17.44
N TYR A 44 8.94 -0.94 18.53
CA TYR A 44 7.62 -0.52 19.02
C TYR A 44 7.08 0.74 18.33
N LEU A 45 7.90 1.51 17.60
CA LEU A 45 7.46 2.73 16.92
C LEU A 45 6.31 2.46 15.94
N ASN A 46 6.44 1.39 15.14
CA ASN A 46 5.50 1.04 14.07
C ASN A 46 4.97 -0.38 14.27
N ILE A 47 3.75 -0.52 14.76
CA ILE A 47 3.12 -1.81 15.03
C ILE A 47 2.08 -2.10 13.96
N THR A 48 2.16 -3.31 13.40
CA THR A 48 1.15 -3.85 12.47
C THR A 48 0.61 -5.12 13.09
N ILE A 49 -0.71 -5.20 13.22
CA ILE A 49 -1.42 -6.30 13.85
C ILE A 49 -2.36 -6.88 12.82
N CYS A 50 -2.28 -8.18 12.56
CA CYS A 50 -3.15 -8.86 11.59
C CYS A 50 -4.02 -9.87 12.33
N GLY A 51 -5.34 -9.71 12.19
CA GLY A 51 -6.37 -10.58 12.72
C GLY A 51 -6.77 -10.33 14.19
N PRO A 52 -7.97 -10.82 14.60
CA PRO A 52 -8.49 -10.56 15.95
C PRO A 52 -7.64 -11.16 17.10
N PRO A 53 -7.10 -12.39 17.03
CA PRO A 53 -6.29 -12.95 18.12
C PRO A 53 -5.03 -12.14 18.41
N SER A 54 -4.37 -11.63 17.36
CA SER A 54 -3.18 -10.79 17.47
C SER A 54 -3.51 -9.45 18.16
N PHE A 55 -4.66 -8.87 17.81
CA PHE A 55 -5.15 -7.66 18.46
C PHE A 55 -5.47 -7.90 19.93
N GLN A 56 -6.17 -8.98 20.27
CA GLN A 56 -6.50 -9.29 21.67
C GLN A 56 -5.25 -9.50 22.50
N HIS A 57 -4.26 -10.20 21.96
CA HIS A 57 -2.99 -10.41 22.61
C HIS A 57 -2.28 -9.08 22.86
N PHE A 58 -2.16 -8.24 21.84
CA PHE A 58 -1.59 -6.90 21.94
C PHE A 58 -2.31 -6.04 22.99
N TYR A 59 -3.63 -5.99 22.93
CA TYR A 59 -4.47 -5.23 23.86
C TYR A 59 -4.28 -5.70 25.30
N THR A 60 -4.27 -7.02 25.52
CA THR A 60 -4.03 -7.63 26.84
C THR A 60 -2.63 -7.30 27.36
N CYS A 61 -1.62 -7.38 26.49
CA CYS A 61 -0.23 -7.05 26.84
C CYS A 61 -0.05 -5.59 27.24
N LEU A 62 -0.74 -4.65 26.59
CA LEU A 62 -0.69 -3.23 26.95
C LEU A 62 -1.55 -2.90 28.18
N SER A 63 -2.70 -3.55 28.33
CA SER A 63 -3.63 -3.30 29.43
C SER A 63 -3.16 -3.90 30.75
N THR A 64 -2.36 -4.97 30.70
CA THR A 64 -1.84 -5.60 31.91
C THR A 64 -0.71 -4.75 32.49
N PRO A 65 -0.84 -4.21 33.72
CA PRO A 65 0.23 -3.45 34.37
C PRO A 65 1.38 -4.40 34.73
N THR A 66 2.29 -4.63 33.79
CA THR A 66 3.44 -5.50 33.99
C THR A 66 4.47 -4.79 34.88
N SER A 67 4.90 -5.46 35.95
CA SER A 67 5.78 -4.91 37.00
C SER A 67 7.27 -4.83 36.61
N THR A 68 7.63 -5.23 35.39
CA THR A 68 9.02 -5.22 34.92
C THR A 68 9.44 -3.81 34.49
N ARG A 69 10.61 -3.34 34.96
CA ARG A 69 11.14 -2.00 34.66
C ARG A 69 11.17 -1.66 33.16
N TYR A 70 11.38 -2.65 32.29
CA TYR A 70 11.51 -2.47 30.85
C TYR A 70 10.16 -2.30 30.11
N THR A 71 9.03 -2.60 30.77
CA THR A 71 7.72 -2.67 30.08
C THR A 71 6.83 -1.47 30.34
N ARG A 72 7.11 -0.71 31.42
CA ARG A 72 6.30 0.44 31.85
C ARG A 72 6.18 1.57 30.83
N HIS A 73 7.07 1.66 29.85
CA HIS A 73 7.08 2.75 28.88
C HIS A 73 6.74 2.32 27.46
N ARG A 74 6.43 1.02 27.20
CA ARG A 74 6.15 0.51 25.86
C ARG A 74 5.04 1.30 25.16
N GLN A 75 3.96 1.59 25.87
CA GLN A 75 2.83 2.39 25.39
C GLN A 75 3.20 3.80 24.91
N LEU A 76 4.27 4.40 25.44
CA LEU A 76 4.72 5.74 25.07
C LEU A 76 5.55 5.75 23.78
N LEU A 77 5.98 4.58 23.32
CA LEU A 77 6.84 4.45 22.15
C LEU A 77 6.02 4.29 20.87
N ILE A 78 4.79 3.79 20.97
CA ILE A 78 3.94 3.48 19.81
C ILE A 78 3.53 4.80 19.13
N ARG A 79 3.98 4.99 17.87
CA ARG A 79 3.65 6.15 17.04
C ARG A 79 2.73 5.80 15.89
N THR A 80 2.90 4.62 15.32
CA THR A 80 2.08 4.11 14.23
C THR A 80 1.48 2.78 14.63
N LEU A 81 0.16 2.68 14.52
CA LEU A 81 -0.59 1.45 14.80
C LEU A 81 -1.46 1.14 13.59
N SER A 82 -1.19 0.01 12.95
CA SER A 82 -2.01 -0.55 11.89
C SER A 82 -2.63 -1.85 12.37
N ILE A 83 -3.96 -1.92 12.33
CA ILE A 83 -4.75 -3.09 12.70
C ILE A 83 -5.48 -3.54 11.44
N GLN A 84 -5.14 -4.72 10.95
CA GLN A 84 -5.71 -5.35 9.76
C GLN A 84 -6.59 -6.52 10.19
N ASP A 85 -7.79 -6.64 9.65
CA ASP A 85 -8.77 -7.69 9.97
C ASP A 85 -9.05 -7.83 11.48
N GLY A 86 -8.91 -6.73 12.24
CA GLY A 86 -9.16 -6.73 13.68
C GLY A 86 -10.65 -6.56 13.99
N ASN A 87 -11.18 -7.41 14.87
CA ASN A 87 -12.47 -7.13 15.50
C ASN A 87 -12.20 -6.29 16.76
N ILE A 88 -12.29 -4.96 16.62
CA ILE A 88 -12.05 -4.02 17.72
C ILE A 88 -13.41 -3.63 18.31
N SER A 89 -13.66 -3.91 19.58
CA SER A 89 -14.85 -3.43 20.27
C SER A 89 -14.79 -1.92 20.54
N GLN A 90 -15.96 -1.29 20.76
CA GLN A 90 -16.04 0.12 21.16
C GLN A 90 -15.24 0.41 22.43
N ASP A 91 -15.29 -0.49 23.42
CA ASP A 91 -14.56 -0.33 24.66
C ASP A 91 -13.04 -0.38 24.42
N GLU A 92 -12.56 -1.31 23.61
CA GLU A 92 -11.14 -1.37 23.25
C GLU A 92 -10.69 -0.10 22.53
N MET A 93 -11.51 0.41 21.62
CA MET A 93 -11.25 1.67 20.92
C MET A 93 -11.21 2.87 21.86
N ASN A 94 -12.12 2.91 22.85
CA ASN A 94 -12.15 3.95 23.88
C ASN A 94 -10.92 3.90 24.82
N HIS A 95 -10.34 2.71 25.01
CA HIS A 95 -9.15 2.51 25.84
C HIS A 95 -7.84 2.74 25.09
N LEU A 96 -7.82 2.51 23.77
CA LEU A 96 -6.64 2.64 22.93
C LEU A 96 -5.87 3.97 23.09
N PRO A 97 -6.52 5.16 23.24
CA PRO A 97 -5.79 6.40 23.49
C PRO A 97 -5.02 6.42 24.81
N ARG A 98 -5.53 5.74 25.84
CA ARG A 98 -4.82 5.59 27.12
C ARG A 98 -3.65 4.61 26.99
N LEU A 99 -3.82 3.57 26.17
CA LEU A 99 -2.80 2.54 25.92
C LEU A 99 -1.71 2.99 24.94
N CYS A 100 -1.98 3.99 24.10
CA CYS A 100 -1.06 4.52 23.09
C CYS A 100 -1.13 6.06 23.06
N PRO A 101 -0.81 6.75 24.17
CA PRO A 101 -1.08 8.19 24.30
C PRO A 101 -0.26 9.08 23.36
N ARG A 102 0.76 8.52 22.67
CA ARG A 102 1.63 9.21 21.72
C ARG A 102 1.41 8.77 20.28
N LEU A 103 0.29 8.11 19.99
CA LEU A 103 -0.04 7.66 18.64
C LEU A 103 -0.19 8.85 17.69
N GLU A 104 0.56 8.82 16.60
CA GLU A 104 0.56 9.83 15.54
C GLU A 104 -0.16 9.34 14.28
N GLN A 105 -0.15 8.03 14.04
CA GLN A 105 -0.77 7.39 12.89
C GLN A 105 -1.59 6.18 13.30
N LEU A 106 -2.85 6.13 12.90
CA LEU A 106 -3.75 5.00 13.12
C LEU A 106 -4.27 4.49 11.78
N THR A 107 -4.16 3.20 11.53
CA THR A 107 -4.80 2.53 10.39
C THR A 107 -5.63 1.38 10.91
N ILE A 108 -6.93 1.38 10.61
CA ILE A 108 -7.84 0.29 10.94
C ILE A 108 -8.44 -0.18 9.63
N ASP A 109 -7.94 -1.32 9.18
CA ASP A 109 -8.37 -2.05 8.01
C ASP A 109 -9.13 -3.30 8.47
N GLY A 110 -10.30 -3.54 7.91
CA GLY A 110 -11.13 -4.69 8.24
C GLY A 110 -12.59 -4.35 8.49
N ARG A 111 -13.42 -5.37 8.30
CA ARG A 111 -14.83 -5.37 8.71
C ARG A 111 -14.89 -5.49 10.23
N ALA A 112 -14.60 -4.41 10.94
CA ALA A 112 -14.90 -4.37 12.36
C ALA A 112 -16.42 -4.52 12.48
N HIS A 113 -16.87 -5.73 12.85
CA HIS A 113 -18.28 -6.01 13.08
C HIS A 113 -18.67 -5.32 14.39
N TRP A 114 -19.01 -4.04 14.29
CA TRP A 114 -19.61 -3.29 15.38
C TRP A 114 -21.08 -3.69 15.37
N ASP A 115 -21.37 -4.82 16.00
CA ASP A 115 -22.74 -5.26 16.22
C ASP A 115 -23.54 -4.07 16.77
N HIS A 116 -24.74 -3.88 16.21
CA HIS A 116 -25.64 -2.73 16.23
C HIS A 116 -26.05 -2.14 17.60
N ALA A 117 -25.29 -2.36 18.67
CA ALA A 117 -25.41 -1.67 19.94
C ALA A 117 -24.86 -0.23 19.88
N MET A 118 -25.06 0.50 18.78
CA MET A 118 -25.07 1.96 18.85
C MET A 118 -26.31 2.31 19.70
N PRO A 119 -26.14 2.78 20.94
CA PRO A 119 -27.27 3.22 21.74
C PRO A 119 -27.94 4.36 20.96
N SER A 120 -29.24 4.53 21.15
CA SER A 120 -30.14 5.48 20.48
C SER A 120 -29.78 6.98 20.63
N LEU A 121 -28.51 7.37 20.74
CA LEU A 121 -28.00 8.73 20.84
C LEU A 121 -28.46 9.60 19.67
N PHE A 122 -28.70 9.02 18.49
CA PHE A 122 -29.19 9.75 17.32
C PHE A 122 -30.71 9.73 17.14
N ASN A 123 -31.46 8.88 17.84
CA ASN A 123 -32.93 8.80 17.73
C ASN A 123 -33.67 9.65 18.79
N LYS A 124 -32.98 10.50 19.56
CA LYS A 124 -33.62 11.33 20.61
C LYS A 124 -34.26 12.63 20.10
N THR A 125 -34.17 12.98 18.83
CA THR A 125 -34.68 14.25 18.30
C THR A 125 -36.05 14.19 17.61
N SER A 126 -36.68 13.01 17.51
CA SER A 126 -37.98 12.87 16.85
C SER A 126 -38.93 12.00 17.66
N GLY A 127 -39.34 12.50 18.84
CA GLY A 127 -40.31 11.86 19.70
C GLY A 127 -41.26 12.86 20.34
N GLN A 128 -42.44 12.96 19.74
CA GLN A 128 -43.71 13.32 20.33
C GLN A 128 -43.70 13.44 21.86
N GLN A 129 -44.20 14.59 22.33
CA GLN A 129 -44.79 14.74 23.65
C GLN A 129 -45.84 13.64 23.89
N GLN A 130 -45.46 12.57 24.57
CA GLN A 130 -46.40 11.83 25.40
C GLN A 130 -46.13 12.22 26.85
N ASN A 131 -47.00 13.12 27.31
CA ASN A 131 -47.25 13.39 28.70
C ASN A 131 -47.57 12.07 29.42
N ASN A 132 -46.76 11.71 30.42
CA ASN A 132 -47.21 11.42 31.78
C ASN A 132 -45.99 10.98 32.61
N GLY A 133 -45.68 11.78 33.64
CA GLY A 133 -44.49 11.60 34.46
C GLY A 133 -44.60 10.50 35.50
N THR A 134 -43.45 10.05 36.00
CA THR A 134 -43.13 9.99 37.44
C THR A 134 -41.64 9.66 37.67
N GLU A 135 -40.89 10.66 38.10
CA GLU A 135 -39.87 10.65 39.18
C GLU A 135 -38.72 9.61 39.26
N ALA A 136 -38.33 8.91 38.19
CA ALA A 136 -37.11 8.07 38.20
C ALA A 136 -35.90 8.59 37.39
N SER A 137 -36.03 9.72 36.67
CA SER A 137 -35.04 10.14 35.66
C SER A 137 -33.96 11.15 36.11
N LYS A 138 -33.75 11.40 37.42
CA LYS A 138 -32.75 12.39 37.90
C LYS A 138 -31.34 11.84 38.16
N ALA A 139 -31.07 10.55 37.93
CA ALA A 139 -29.79 9.93 38.28
C ALA A 139 -28.85 9.60 37.10
N ILE A 140 -29.23 9.87 35.85
CA ILE A 140 -28.44 9.44 34.66
C ILE A 140 -27.76 10.61 33.92
N ASP A 141 -28.01 11.87 34.29
CA ASP A 141 -27.46 13.04 33.57
C ASP A 141 -26.05 13.49 34.01
N ASN A 142 -25.40 12.79 34.95
CA ASN A 142 -24.05 13.15 35.44
C ASN A 142 -22.90 12.27 34.93
N THR A 143 -23.18 11.25 34.12
CA THR A 143 -22.13 10.50 33.42
C THR A 143 -21.68 11.24 32.17
N THR A 144 -20.56 11.94 32.34
CA THR A 144 -19.46 12.10 31.36
C THR A 144 -19.66 13.10 30.22
N LYS A 145 -19.72 14.39 30.58
CA LYS A 145 -19.02 15.45 29.81
C LYS A 145 -17.50 15.32 30.01
N THR A 146 -16.90 14.21 29.56
CA THR A 146 -15.43 14.15 29.46
C THR A 146 -15.04 14.67 28.08
N ASN A 147 -15.06 16.00 27.92
CA ASN A 147 -14.53 16.73 26.76
C ASN A 147 -12.99 16.62 26.66
N ALA A 148 -12.38 15.57 27.20
CA ALA A 148 -10.96 15.36 27.08
C ALA A 148 -10.69 14.87 25.65
N THR A 149 -9.84 15.57 24.90
CA THR A 149 -9.35 15.12 23.61
C THR A 149 -8.56 13.83 23.81
N TRP A 150 -9.07 12.71 23.31
CA TRP A 150 -8.45 11.40 23.57
C TRP A 150 -7.15 11.19 22.79
N TRP A 151 -6.99 11.85 21.63
CA TRP A 151 -5.86 11.65 20.72
C TRP A 151 -5.12 12.95 20.42
N PRO A 152 -4.37 13.51 21.39
CA PRO A 152 -3.74 14.82 21.24
C PRO A 152 -2.64 14.87 20.16
N TYR A 153 -2.05 13.72 19.79
CA TYR A 153 -0.94 13.64 18.83
C TYR A 153 -1.31 12.98 17.50
N LEU A 154 -2.55 12.52 17.34
CA LEU A 154 -2.96 11.80 16.13
C LEU A 154 -3.05 12.76 14.95
N LYS A 155 -2.14 12.59 13.99
CA LYS A 155 -2.01 13.42 12.79
C LYS A 155 -2.58 12.76 11.55
N SER A 156 -2.57 11.43 11.49
CA SER A 156 -3.03 10.64 10.35
C SER A 156 -3.94 9.50 10.80
N ALA A 157 -5.11 9.38 10.19
CA ALA A 157 -6.01 8.26 10.42
C ALA A 157 -6.48 7.69 9.08
N CYS A 158 -6.40 6.37 8.93
CA CYS A 158 -7.01 5.61 7.85
C CYS A 158 -8.01 4.64 8.47
N ILE A 159 -9.30 4.85 8.24
CA ILE A 159 -10.39 4.17 8.90
C ILE A 159 -11.26 3.54 7.81
N LEU A 160 -11.19 2.22 7.70
CA LEU A 160 -12.02 1.46 6.76
C LEU A 160 -13.30 0.90 7.44
N ALA A 161 -13.59 1.35 8.65
CA ALA A 161 -14.76 0.97 9.45
C ALA A 161 -15.64 2.20 9.75
N THR A 162 -16.88 2.22 9.24
CA THR A 162 -17.76 3.40 9.28
C THR A 162 -18.13 3.85 10.70
N SER A 163 -18.27 2.91 11.62
CA SER A 163 -18.77 3.12 12.99
C SER A 163 -17.83 3.96 13.87
N ILE A 164 -16.52 3.89 13.65
CA ILE A 164 -15.52 4.55 14.53
C ILE A 164 -15.15 5.95 14.07
N THR A 165 -15.44 6.26 12.80
CA THR A 165 -15.08 7.51 12.15
C THR A 165 -15.50 8.74 12.97
N PRO A 166 -16.75 8.86 13.45
CA PRO A 166 -17.16 10.05 14.23
C PRO A 166 -16.37 10.17 15.53
N THR A 167 -16.10 9.06 16.23
CA THR A 167 -15.35 9.06 17.49
C THR A 167 -13.91 9.50 17.29
N VAL A 168 -13.23 9.04 16.23
CA VAL A 168 -11.85 9.47 15.94
C VAL A 168 -11.80 10.96 15.61
N MET A 169 -12.69 11.43 14.74
CA MET A 169 -12.72 12.83 14.31
C MET A 169 -13.04 13.80 15.46
N GLN A 170 -13.98 13.46 16.33
CA GLN A 170 -14.34 14.30 17.48
C GLN A 170 -13.22 14.40 18.52
N ASN A 171 -12.29 13.43 18.55
CA ASN A 171 -11.27 13.33 19.61
C ASN A 171 -9.83 13.57 19.13
N ALA A 172 -9.62 13.90 17.84
CA ALA A 172 -8.31 14.11 17.23
C ALA A 172 -8.20 15.50 16.57
N PRO A 173 -8.05 16.59 17.35
CA PRO A 173 -8.02 17.96 16.81
C PRO A 173 -6.78 18.27 15.96
N GLN A 174 -5.70 17.48 16.10
CA GLN A 174 -4.45 17.63 15.35
C GLN A 174 -4.43 16.84 14.03
N LEU A 175 -5.58 16.29 13.63
CA LEU A 175 -5.68 15.46 12.43
C LEU A 175 -5.41 16.31 11.19
N THR A 176 -4.39 15.92 10.44
CA THR A 176 -4.01 16.55 9.16
C THR A 176 -4.37 15.67 7.98
N ARG A 177 -4.35 14.35 8.15
CA ARG A 177 -4.65 13.38 7.08
C ARG A 177 -5.74 12.43 7.54
N LEU A 178 -6.77 12.27 6.72
CA LEU A 178 -7.89 11.37 6.99
C LEU A 178 -8.23 10.60 5.72
N ALA A 179 -8.26 9.27 5.82
CA ALA A 179 -8.79 8.39 4.79
C ALA A 179 -9.94 7.57 5.38
N LEU A 180 -11.09 7.58 4.73
CA LEU A 180 -12.33 6.94 5.16
C LEU A 180 -12.82 6.00 4.08
N ARG A 181 -13.40 4.86 4.48
CA ARG A 181 -14.27 4.06 3.62
C ARG A 181 -15.68 4.05 4.20
N CYS A 182 -16.61 4.63 3.46
CA CYS A 182 -17.98 4.86 3.91
C CYS A 182 -18.91 3.67 3.63
N MET A 183 -18.55 2.76 2.73
CA MET A 183 -19.39 1.59 2.36
C MET A 183 -20.84 1.97 2.00
N PHE A 184 -21.07 3.16 1.45
CA PHE A 184 -22.38 3.76 1.19
C PHE A 184 -23.30 3.88 2.43
N ASP A 185 -22.72 4.02 3.63
CA ASP A 185 -23.48 4.31 4.86
C ASP A 185 -24.02 5.74 4.84
N GLY A 186 -25.27 5.90 4.43
CA GLY A 186 -25.94 7.20 4.35
C GLY A 186 -25.98 7.97 5.68
N ARG A 187 -25.93 7.30 6.83
CA ARG A 187 -25.84 7.98 8.14
C ARG A 187 -24.47 8.62 8.33
N LEU A 188 -23.41 7.90 7.98
CA LEU A 188 -22.06 8.44 8.05
C LEU A 188 -21.92 9.62 7.10
N SER A 189 -22.43 9.53 5.87
CA SER A 189 -22.44 10.66 4.92
C SER A 189 -23.11 11.91 5.51
N GLN A 190 -24.30 11.76 6.10
CA GLN A 190 -25.03 12.88 6.72
C GLN A 190 -24.27 13.51 7.90
N HIS A 191 -23.53 12.72 8.67
CA HIS A 191 -22.77 13.19 9.83
C HIS A 191 -21.32 13.58 9.52
N LEU A 192 -20.80 13.24 8.33
CA LEU A 192 -19.42 13.46 7.98
C LEU A 192 -19.03 14.93 8.09
N VAL A 193 -19.87 15.82 7.56
CA VAL A 193 -19.62 17.28 7.57
C VAL A 193 -19.56 17.81 9.01
N SER A 194 -20.46 17.38 9.90
CA SER A 194 -20.46 17.86 11.28
C SER A 194 -19.24 17.33 12.06
N ALA A 195 -18.79 16.11 11.75
CA ALA A 195 -17.55 15.56 12.30
C ALA A 195 -16.31 16.29 11.76
N LEU A 196 -16.27 16.63 10.47
CA LEU A 196 -15.13 17.32 9.84
C LEU A 196 -14.89 18.72 10.42
N LYS A 197 -15.96 19.39 10.89
CA LYS A 197 -15.82 20.69 11.58
C LYS A 197 -14.95 20.63 12.84
N GLN A 198 -14.74 19.45 13.42
CA GLN A 198 -13.86 19.25 14.57
C GLN A 198 -12.38 19.08 14.17
N THR A 199 -12.08 18.96 12.88
CA THR A 199 -10.73 18.74 12.33
C THR A 199 -10.35 19.84 11.33
N PRO A 200 -10.26 21.12 11.75
CA PRO A 200 -10.03 22.25 10.83
C PRO A 200 -8.62 22.28 10.21
N LEU A 201 -7.68 21.51 10.76
CA LEU A 201 -6.29 21.39 10.30
C LEU A 201 -6.11 20.34 9.19
N LEU A 202 -7.20 19.73 8.73
CA LEU A 202 -7.15 18.68 7.73
C LEU A 202 -6.64 19.23 6.39
N ASN A 203 -5.53 18.67 5.90
CA ASN A 203 -4.92 19.01 4.63
C ASN A 203 -5.09 17.91 3.57
N TYR A 204 -5.41 16.69 3.99
CA TYR A 204 -5.66 15.53 3.12
C TYR A 204 -6.92 14.81 3.57
N LEU A 205 -7.88 14.68 2.65
CA LEU A 205 -9.10 13.92 2.86
C LEU A 205 -9.28 12.92 1.71
N SER A 206 -9.38 11.64 2.04
CA SER A 206 -9.77 10.58 1.11
C SER A 206 -11.07 9.95 1.60
N ILE A 207 -12.07 9.84 0.72
CA ILE A 207 -13.35 9.19 1.00
C ILE A 207 -13.57 8.13 -0.07
N ASP A 208 -13.79 6.90 0.35
CA ASP A 208 -14.02 5.75 -0.51
C ASP A 208 -15.45 5.22 -0.31
N GLU A 209 -16.11 4.78 -1.39
CA GLU A 209 -17.45 4.20 -1.42
C GLU A 209 -18.49 5.07 -0.68
N CYS A 210 -18.78 6.26 -1.21
CA CYS A 210 -19.68 7.23 -0.58
C CYS A 210 -20.69 7.76 -1.60
N GLU A 211 -21.92 8.01 -1.15
CA GLU A 211 -22.85 8.90 -1.85
C GLU A 211 -22.62 10.33 -1.36
N SER A 212 -22.45 11.27 -2.28
CA SER A 212 -22.25 12.68 -1.95
C SER A 212 -23.02 13.57 -2.89
N SER A 213 -23.73 14.56 -2.38
CA SER A 213 -24.28 15.64 -3.20
C SER A 213 -23.25 16.76 -3.40
N LEU A 214 -23.48 17.63 -4.38
CA LEU A 214 -22.67 18.85 -4.55
C LEU A 214 -22.70 19.74 -3.29
N GLN A 215 -23.85 19.85 -2.62
CA GLN A 215 -23.99 20.61 -1.37
C GLN A 215 -23.11 20.02 -0.26
N GLN A 216 -22.99 18.69 -0.20
CA GLN A 216 -22.11 18.05 0.77
C GLN A 216 -20.64 18.33 0.48
N LEU A 217 -20.23 18.35 -0.79
CA LEU A 217 -18.86 18.75 -1.18
C LEU A 217 -18.55 20.19 -0.78
N GLU A 218 -19.49 21.13 -1.02
CA GLU A 218 -19.36 22.51 -0.54
C GLU A 218 -19.20 22.57 0.99
N ALA A 219 -20.03 21.80 1.71
CA ALA A 219 -19.97 21.76 3.16
C ALA A 219 -18.68 21.11 3.70
N ILE A 220 -18.07 20.18 2.95
CA ILE A 220 -16.74 19.64 3.26
C ILE A 220 -15.68 20.74 3.16
N HIS A 221 -15.71 21.57 2.12
CA HIS A 221 -14.78 22.70 1.98
C HIS A 221 -14.95 23.75 3.07
N ASP A 222 -16.20 24.04 3.44
CA ASP A 222 -16.51 24.95 4.55
C ASP A 222 -15.99 24.39 5.89
N ALA A 223 -16.08 23.07 6.10
CA ALA A 223 -15.58 22.41 7.31
C ALA A 223 -14.04 22.33 7.34
N CYS A 224 -13.39 22.20 6.18
CA CYS A 224 -11.95 21.99 6.05
C CYS A 224 -11.31 23.05 5.11
N PRO A 225 -11.22 24.32 5.54
CA PRO A 225 -10.69 25.40 4.68
C PRO A 225 -9.20 25.23 4.34
N SER A 226 -8.47 24.41 5.09
CA SER A 226 -7.04 24.13 4.88
C SER A 226 -6.78 22.94 3.95
N LEU A 227 -7.82 22.38 3.32
CA LEU A 227 -7.71 21.16 2.53
C LEU A 227 -6.85 21.37 1.29
N ILE A 228 -5.73 20.65 1.20
CA ILE A 228 -4.78 20.71 0.07
C ILE A 228 -5.11 19.63 -0.96
N GLN A 229 -5.50 18.44 -0.48
CA GLN A 229 -5.81 17.30 -1.33
C GLN A 229 -7.15 16.67 -0.94
N LEU A 230 -8.01 16.52 -1.94
CA LEU A 230 -9.28 15.81 -1.84
C LEU A 230 -9.25 14.61 -2.79
N ARG A 231 -9.50 13.43 -2.25
CA ARG A 231 -9.63 12.19 -3.00
C ARG A 231 -10.99 11.57 -2.75
N LEU A 232 -11.75 11.34 -3.81
CA LEU A 232 -13.03 10.64 -3.80
C LEU A 232 -12.85 9.36 -4.61
N VAL A 233 -13.16 8.20 -4.04
CA VAL A 233 -12.95 6.89 -4.65
C VAL A 233 -14.28 6.12 -4.63
N HIS A 234 -14.68 5.53 -5.75
CA HIS A 234 -15.96 4.83 -5.90
C HIS A 234 -17.16 5.67 -5.41
N THR A 235 -17.08 6.99 -5.57
CA THR A 235 -18.11 7.91 -5.08
C THR A 235 -19.23 8.03 -6.11
N ILE A 236 -20.46 8.00 -5.62
CA ILE A 236 -21.64 8.33 -6.40
C ILE A 236 -21.98 9.79 -6.09
N ILE A 237 -21.90 10.64 -7.10
CA ILE A 237 -22.20 12.05 -6.97
C ILE A 237 -23.60 12.31 -7.52
N ASP A 238 -24.50 12.70 -6.61
CA ASP A 238 -25.88 13.02 -6.94
C ASP A 238 -26.02 14.53 -7.19
N ASN A 239 -26.56 14.88 -8.36
CA ASN A 239 -26.80 16.25 -8.78
C ASN A 239 -28.28 16.66 -8.70
N THR A 240 -29.20 15.77 -8.29
CA THR A 240 -30.65 16.04 -8.35
C THR A 240 -31.09 17.24 -7.51
N ASP A 241 -30.37 17.53 -6.43
CA ASP A 241 -30.66 18.68 -5.55
C ASP A 241 -30.16 20.01 -6.12
N TYR A 242 -29.31 19.95 -7.15
CA TYR A 242 -28.78 21.12 -7.82
C TYR A 242 -29.56 21.33 -9.11
N ASN A 243 -30.17 22.50 -9.24
CA ASN A 243 -30.74 22.95 -10.51
C ASN A 243 -29.79 24.00 -11.10
N PRO A 244 -28.66 23.58 -11.73
CA PRO A 244 -27.69 24.49 -12.30
C PRO A 244 -28.29 25.14 -13.54
N SER A 245 -28.99 26.26 -13.34
CA SER A 245 -28.86 27.32 -14.34
C SER A 245 -27.56 28.07 -14.04
N ILE A 246 -26.41 27.38 -14.20
CA ILE A 246 -25.11 28.06 -14.29
C ILE A 246 -25.13 28.80 -15.63
N THR A 247 -25.77 29.96 -15.67
CA THR A 247 -25.62 30.87 -16.79
C THR A 247 -24.15 31.28 -16.79
N LEU A 248 -23.41 30.81 -17.80
CA LEU A 248 -22.07 31.31 -18.12
C LEU A 248 -22.09 32.85 -17.97
N PRO A 249 -21.07 33.46 -17.35
CA PRO A 249 -20.99 34.91 -17.28
C PRO A 249 -21.17 35.43 -18.71
N PRO A 250 -22.15 36.33 -18.95
CA PRO A 250 -22.57 36.67 -20.30
C PRO A 250 -21.35 37.16 -21.07
N THR A 251 -20.89 36.35 -22.03
CA THR A 251 -19.93 36.78 -23.03
C THR A 251 -20.62 37.89 -23.81
N SER A 252 -20.24 39.12 -23.48
CA SER A 252 -20.72 40.39 -24.00
C SER A 252 -21.38 40.31 -25.39
N ALA A 253 -22.68 40.68 -25.44
CA ALA A 253 -23.36 41.46 -26.51
C ALA A 253 -24.73 40.97 -27.02
N SER A 254 -25.48 40.12 -26.31
CA SER A 254 -26.92 39.93 -26.58
C SER A 254 -27.78 40.30 -25.38
N SER A 255 -28.30 41.53 -25.44
CA SER A 255 -29.17 42.11 -24.43
C SER A 255 -30.60 41.56 -24.54
N SER A 256 -31.19 41.36 -23.36
CA SER A 256 -32.63 41.25 -23.03
C SER A 256 -33.16 39.83 -22.83
N HIS A 257 -33.79 39.65 -21.65
CA HIS A 257 -34.37 38.44 -21.06
C HIS A 257 -33.37 37.52 -20.35
N GLN A 258 -33.53 37.10 -19.09
CA GLN A 258 -34.52 37.36 -18.05
C GLN A 258 -34.00 36.72 -16.75
N ARG A 259 -34.21 37.40 -15.61
CA ARG A 259 -34.23 36.92 -14.21
C ARG A 259 -33.45 35.62 -13.90
N VAL A 260 -32.19 35.80 -13.50
CA VAL A 260 -31.38 34.77 -12.84
C VAL A 260 -31.86 34.63 -11.38
N SER A 261 -32.47 33.49 -11.08
CA SER A 261 -32.73 33.00 -9.72
C SER A 261 -31.44 33.07 -8.90
N ARG A 262 -31.53 33.33 -7.59
CA ARG A 262 -30.37 33.37 -6.67
C ARG A 262 -29.65 32.02 -6.68
N GLY A 263 -28.75 31.82 -7.63
CA GLY A 263 -27.85 30.69 -7.69
C GLY A 263 -26.91 30.75 -6.49
N ASN A 264 -26.68 29.61 -5.87
CA ASN A 264 -25.66 29.49 -4.83
C ASN A 264 -24.32 29.93 -5.42
N ILE A 265 -23.78 31.06 -4.92
CA ILE A 265 -22.47 31.55 -5.32
C ILE A 265 -21.45 30.50 -4.91
N ILE A 266 -20.77 29.88 -5.88
CA ILE A 266 -19.69 28.92 -5.63
C ILE A 266 -18.54 29.69 -4.99
N ALA A 267 -18.30 29.48 -3.69
CA ALA A 267 -17.21 30.13 -2.98
C ALA A 267 -15.88 29.44 -3.32
N PRO A 268 -14.88 30.12 -3.91
CA PRO A 268 -13.64 29.46 -4.34
C PRO A 268 -12.85 28.92 -3.14
N SER A 269 -12.37 27.69 -3.25
CA SER A 269 -11.38 27.11 -2.33
C SER A 269 -9.98 27.56 -2.75
N SER A 270 -9.32 28.30 -1.86
CA SER A 270 -8.00 28.89 -2.15
C SER A 270 -6.81 27.99 -1.79
N THR A 271 -7.06 26.83 -1.19
CA THR A 271 -6.04 25.94 -0.62
C THR A 271 -5.91 24.61 -1.38
N LEU A 272 -6.98 24.14 -2.02
CA LEU A 272 -6.97 22.88 -2.75
C LEU A 272 -6.02 22.95 -3.94
N ARG A 273 -5.09 22.00 -3.99
CA ARG A 273 -4.07 21.83 -5.05
C ARG A 273 -4.23 20.51 -5.80
N GLN A 274 -4.79 19.49 -5.16
CA GLN A 274 -4.93 18.17 -5.76
C GLN A 274 -6.37 17.68 -5.60
N LEU A 275 -6.99 17.35 -6.72
CA LEU A 275 -8.31 16.73 -6.77
C LEU A 275 -8.18 15.39 -7.49
N ILE A 276 -8.58 14.32 -6.82
CA ILE A 276 -8.56 12.96 -7.35
C ILE A 276 -9.97 12.39 -7.25
N LEU A 277 -10.59 12.12 -8.40
CA LEU A 277 -11.93 11.56 -8.54
C LEU A 277 -11.79 10.18 -9.17
N GLN A 278 -11.63 9.13 -8.38
CA GLN A 278 -11.36 7.78 -8.85
C GLN A 278 -12.64 6.93 -8.92
N GLU A 279 -12.93 6.38 -10.10
CA GLU A 279 -14.11 5.55 -10.34
C GLU A 279 -15.42 6.19 -9.86
N VAL A 280 -15.54 7.50 -10.10
CA VAL A 280 -16.70 8.29 -9.71
C VAL A 280 -17.82 8.09 -10.72
N THR A 281 -19.04 7.91 -10.21
CA THR A 281 -20.26 7.92 -11.01
C THR A 281 -20.98 9.23 -10.76
N ILE A 282 -21.32 9.97 -11.81
CA ILE A 282 -22.25 11.09 -11.71
C ILE A 282 -23.62 10.53 -12.07
N LEU A 283 -24.56 10.56 -11.14
CA LEU A 283 -25.94 10.15 -11.40
C LEU A 283 -26.66 11.31 -12.07
N ASP A 284 -26.83 11.23 -13.39
CA ASP A 284 -27.84 12.01 -14.07
C ASP A 284 -28.20 11.42 -15.44
N ASP A 285 -29.38 11.76 -15.93
CA ASP A 285 -29.93 11.32 -17.21
C ASP A 285 -29.35 12.13 -18.39
N ASP A 286 -28.72 13.30 -18.13
CA ASP A 286 -28.16 14.17 -19.18
C ASP A 286 -26.62 14.10 -19.28
N TYR A 287 -26.11 13.79 -20.48
CA TYR A 287 -24.69 13.76 -20.81
C TYR A 287 -23.99 15.12 -20.65
N ASN A 288 -24.73 16.23 -20.68
CA ASN A 288 -24.15 17.57 -20.59
C ASN A 288 -23.55 17.91 -19.21
N GLN A 289 -23.87 17.16 -18.17
CA GLN A 289 -23.48 17.54 -16.80
C GLN A 289 -22.01 17.37 -16.49
N LEU A 290 -21.28 16.56 -17.27
CA LEU A 290 -19.83 16.47 -17.10
C LEU A 290 -19.17 17.84 -17.33
N SER A 291 -19.73 18.63 -18.26
CA SER A 291 -19.33 20.01 -18.49
C SER A 291 -19.63 20.91 -17.29
N ASP A 292 -20.79 20.75 -16.64
CA ASP A 292 -21.13 21.51 -15.43
C ASP A 292 -20.15 21.24 -14.28
N TRP A 293 -19.72 19.99 -14.12
CA TRP A 293 -18.69 19.64 -13.14
C TRP A 293 -17.33 20.23 -13.47
N PHE A 294 -16.93 20.27 -14.75
CA PHE A 294 -15.70 20.96 -15.16
C PHE A 294 -15.77 22.46 -14.87
N MET A 295 -16.92 23.08 -15.15
CA MET A 295 -17.17 24.49 -14.80
C MET A 295 -17.10 24.71 -13.29
N TYR A 296 -17.73 23.83 -12.50
CA TYR A 296 -17.65 23.86 -11.05
C TYR A 296 -16.21 23.75 -10.56
N ILE A 297 -15.42 22.77 -11.04
CA ILE A 297 -14.00 22.59 -10.68
C ILE A 297 -13.20 23.84 -11.02
N ALA A 298 -13.38 24.40 -12.22
CA ALA A 298 -12.69 25.61 -12.69
C ALA A 298 -12.94 26.81 -11.77
N MET A 299 -14.21 27.00 -11.36
CA MET A 299 -14.59 28.10 -10.48
C MET A 299 -14.18 27.85 -9.01
N LYS A 300 -14.32 26.61 -8.54
CA LYS A 300 -14.09 26.22 -7.15
C LYS A 300 -12.61 26.13 -6.82
N TYR A 301 -11.74 25.71 -7.74
CA TYR A 301 -10.33 25.39 -7.46
C TYR A 301 -9.33 26.19 -8.32
N PRO A 302 -9.26 27.52 -8.18
CA PRO A 302 -8.34 28.35 -8.97
C PRO A 302 -6.86 28.06 -8.73
N ARG A 303 -6.49 27.34 -7.65
CA ARG A 303 -5.11 26.93 -7.34
C ARG A 303 -4.82 25.45 -7.62
N LEU A 304 -5.69 24.77 -8.36
CA LEU A 304 -5.51 23.37 -8.70
C LEU A 304 -4.20 23.14 -9.46
N GLU A 305 -3.35 22.26 -8.94
CA GLU A 305 -2.07 21.85 -9.52
C GLU A 305 -2.18 20.49 -10.21
N SER A 306 -3.01 19.58 -9.69
CA SER A 306 -3.25 18.25 -10.24
C SER A 306 -4.72 17.90 -10.23
N LEU A 307 -5.24 17.49 -11.39
CA LEU A 307 -6.57 16.93 -11.55
C LEU A 307 -6.43 15.49 -12.04
N GLU A 308 -6.91 14.53 -11.26
CA GLU A 308 -7.10 13.15 -11.71
C GLU A 308 -8.59 12.84 -11.64
N TRP A 309 -9.16 12.39 -12.75
CA TRP A 309 -10.56 12.04 -12.83
C TRP A 309 -10.75 10.80 -13.67
N TRP A 310 -11.19 9.74 -13.00
CA TRP A 310 -11.66 8.50 -13.56
C TRP A 310 -13.17 8.37 -13.44
N GLN A 311 -13.85 8.54 -14.56
CA GLN A 311 -15.28 8.32 -14.65
C GLN A 311 -15.57 6.81 -14.70
N LYS A 312 -16.39 6.31 -13.78
CA LYS A 312 -16.88 4.93 -13.87
C LYS A 312 -17.81 4.83 -15.07
N SER A 313 -17.47 3.94 -16.02
CA SER A 313 -18.36 3.72 -17.17
C SER A 313 -19.66 3.06 -16.68
N PRO A 314 -20.83 3.64 -16.98
CA PRO A 314 -22.09 2.93 -16.76
C PRO A 314 -22.07 1.64 -17.58
N LEU A 315 -22.33 0.51 -16.92
CA LEU A 315 -22.25 -0.82 -17.52
C LEU A 315 -23.10 -0.87 -18.79
N GLY A 316 -22.45 -1.09 -19.94
CA GLY A 316 -23.10 -1.29 -21.23
C GLY A 316 -23.22 -0.06 -22.15
N LEU A 317 -22.83 1.14 -21.68
CA LEU A 317 -22.72 2.30 -22.57
C LEU A 317 -21.31 2.36 -23.15
N THR A 318 -21.22 2.38 -24.48
CA THR A 318 -19.93 2.41 -25.17
C THR A 318 -19.42 3.82 -25.43
N ASP A 319 -20.25 4.82 -25.23
CA ASP A 319 -19.94 6.19 -25.60
C ASP A 319 -19.35 6.88 -24.38
N THR A 320 -18.06 7.19 -24.46
CA THR A 320 -17.37 7.96 -23.44
C THR A 320 -17.94 9.38 -23.43
N PRO A 321 -18.32 9.95 -22.27
CA PRO A 321 -18.85 11.29 -22.21
C PRO A 321 -17.82 12.28 -22.76
N HIS A 322 -18.27 13.16 -23.66
CA HIS A 322 -17.45 14.17 -24.29
C HIS A 322 -17.67 15.52 -23.61
N ILE A 323 -16.59 16.22 -23.32
CA ILE A 323 -16.61 17.55 -22.71
C ILE A 323 -16.48 18.60 -23.79
N ASP A 324 -17.36 19.59 -23.75
CA ASP A 324 -17.30 20.74 -24.65
C ASP A 324 -15.93 21.43 -24.55
N THR A 325 -15.29 21.64 -25.70
CA THR A 325 -13.96 22.25 -25.80
C THR A 325 -13.88 23.59 -25.07
N SER A 326 -14.93 24.41 -25.13
CA SER A 326 -14.98 25.73 -24.50
C SER A 326 -14.94 25.64 -22.98
N VAL A 327 -15.58 24.62 -22.40
CA VAL A 327 -15.59 24.34 -20.96
C VAL A 327 -14.24 23.80 -20.50
N ALA A 328 -13.63 22.90 -21.27
CA ALA A 328 -12.29 22.40 -20.99
C ALA A 328 -11.25 23.53 -21.04
N LEU A 329 -11.33 24.44 -22.02
CA LEU A 329 -10.48 25.63 -22.10
C LEU A 329 -10.77 26.64 -20.98
N TYR A 330 -12.02 26.72 -20.53
CA TYR A 330 -12.34 27.54 -19.36
C TYR A 330 -11.61 27.02 -18.12
N LEU A 331 -11.59 25.70 -17.89
CA LEU A 331 -10.82 25.09 -16.81
C LEU A 331 -9.34 25.46 -16.88
N THR A 332 -8.69 25.31 -18.04
CA THR A 332 -7.28 25.68 -18.17
C THR A 332 -7.07 27.17 -17.91
N SER A 333 -8.02 28.04 -18.28
CA SER A 333 -7.96 29.48 -18.04
C SER A 333 -8.02 29.84 -16.55
N GLN A 334 -8.93 29.22 -15.79
CA GLN A 334 -9.20 29.52 -14.38
C GLN A 334 -8.23 28.83 -13.42
N CYS A 335 -7.59 27.74 -13.85
CA CYS A 335 -6.62 26.99 -13.05
C CYS A 335 -5.18 27.22 -13.58
N PRO A 336 -4.58 28.41 -13.36
CA PRO A 336 -3.26 28.76 -13.87
C PRO A 336 -2.11 27.85 -13.44
N LEU A 337 -2.28 27.14 -12.33
CA LEU A 337 -1.26 26.29 -11.73
C LEU A 337 -1.38 24.82 -12.13
N LEU A 338 -2.35 24.47 -12.98
CA LEU A 338 -2.60 23.09 -13.38
C LEU A 338 -1.40 22.55 -14.17
N ARG A 339 -0.71 21.57 -13.61
CA ARG A 339 0.51 20.94 -14.15
C ARG A 339 0.32 19.46 -14.46
N SER A 340 -0.75 18.86 -13.96
CA SER A 340 -1.10 17.46 -14.18
C SER A 340 -2.60 17.35 -14.40
N ALA A 341 -2.98 16.71 -15.51
CA ALA A 341 -4.36 16.41 -15.83
C ALA A 341 -4.42 14.97 -16.33
N ARG A 342 -5.14 14.13 -15.58
CA ARG A 342 -5.32 12.70 -15.87
C ARG A 342 -6.81 12.42 -15.98
N LEU A 343 -7.30 12.25 -17.18
CA LEU A 343 -8.72 12.07 -17.47
C LEU A 343 -8.93 10.67 -18.05
N PHE A 344 -9.59 9.82 -17.26
CA PHE A 344 -9.91 8.43 -17.58
C PHE A 344 -11.40 8.26 -17.81
N ASN A 345 -11.73 7.59 -18.90
CA ASN A 345 -13.10 7.43 -19.40
C ASN A 345 -13.87 8.77 -19.59
N ILE A 346 -13.12 9.86 -19.81
CA ILE A 346 -13.63 11.18 -20.21
C ILE A 346 -12.99 11.59 -21.54
N ASN A 347 -13.79 11.91 -22.54
CA ASN A 347 -13.30 12.36 -23.84
C ASN A 347 -13.16 13.91 -23.83
N VAL A 348 -11.94 14.40 -24.05
CA VAL A 348 -11.64 15.83 -24.17
C VAL A 348 -10.81 16.09 -25.41
N ASP A 349 -11.18 17.11 -26.16
CA ASP A 349 -10.47 17.54 -27.37
C ASP A 349 -8.98 17.79 -27.16
N SER A 350 -8.20 17.56 -28.21
CA SER A 350 -6.75 17.79 -28.22
C SER A 350 -6.37 19.23 -27.90
N ILE A 351 -7.23 20.18 -28.26
CA ILE A 351 -7.05 21.62 -28.00
C ILE A 351 -6.90 21.90 -26.50
N PHE A 352 -7.56 21.13 -25.62
CA PHE A 352 -7.39 21.25 -24.17
C PHE A 352 -5.95 20.97 -23.73
N TYR A 353 -5.39 19.84 -24.20
CA TYR A 353 -4.03 19.44 -23.84
C TYR A 353 -2.98 20.35 -24.46
N HIS A 354 -3.20 20.80 -25.70
CA HIS A 354 -2.37 21.84 -26.33
C HIS A 354 -2.37 23.13 -25.51
N SER A 355 -3.54 23.62 -25.10
CA SER A 355 -3.66 24.81 -24.25
C SER A 355 -2.93 24.65 -22.91
N LEU A 356 -3.02 23.47 -22.27
CA LEU A 356 -2.32 23.17 -21.03
C LEU A 356 -0.79 23.19 -21.21
N LEU A 357 -0.29 22.57 -22.27
CA LEU A 357 1.14 22.53 -22.58
C LEU A 357 1.69 23.91 -22.95
N GLU A 358 1.04 24.63 -23.86
CA GLU A 358 1.43 25.99 -24.26
C GLU A 358 1.48 26.96 -23.07
N ARG A 359 0.51 26.85 -22.15
CA ARG A 359 0.47 27.70 -20.96
C ARG A 359 1.70 27.49 -20.07
N THR A 360 2.14 26.25 -19.90
CA THR A 360 3.34 26.00 -19.09
C THR A 360 4.60 26.55 -19.75
N GLN A 361 4.67 26.60 -21.07
CA GLN A 361 5.77 27.26 -21.79
C GLN A 361 5.81 28.77 -21.51
N GLN A 362 4.66 29.43 -21.50
CA GLN A 362 4.58 30.88 -21.24
C GLN A 362 4.97 31.25 -19.81
N LEU A 363 4.71 30.36 -18.84
CA LEU A 363 5.07 30.56 -17.43
C LEU A 363 6.58 30.39 -17.16
N HIS A 364 7.35 29.86 -18.11
CA HIS A 364 8.81 29.81 -18.06
C HIS A 364 9.42 31.20 -18.32
N HIS A 365 9.09 32.18 -17.48
CA HIS A 365 9.90 33.38 -17.38
C HIS A 365 11.25 32.99 -16.74
N PRO A 366 12.42 33.36 -17.30
CA PRO A 366 13.75 32.86 -16.91
C PRO A 366 14.19 33.17 -15.46
N LEU A 367 13.37 33.89 -14.70
CA LEU A 367 13.61 34.21 -13.28
C LEU A 367 12.79 33.34 -12.32
N SER A 368 11.83 32.55 -12.82
CA SER A 368 11.08 31.60 -12.01
C SER A 368 11.90 30.33 -11.84
N LEU A 369 12.63 30.24 -10.72
CA LEU A 369 13.40 29.06 -10.27
C LEU A 369 12.54 27.80 -10.01
N SER A 370 11.25 27.81 -10.36
CA SER A 370 10.35 26.69 -10.13
C SER A 370 10.23 25.80 -11.37
N ASN A 371 10.53 24.51 -11.20
CA ASN A 371 10.35 23.43 -12.18
C ASN A 371 8.87 23.25 -12.57
N SER A 372 8.30 24.22 -13.28
CA SER A 372 6.87 24.32 -13.60
C SER A 372 6.48 23.68 -14.95
N GLN A 373 7.22 22.66 -15.40
CA GLN A 373 6.84 21.90 -16.58
C GLN A 373 5.63 21.01 -16.27
N VAL A 374 4.71 20.83 -17.24
CA VAL A 374 3.72 19.73 -17.19
C VAL A 374 4.52 18.44 -17.16
N LYS A 375 4.45 17.71 -16.05
CA LYS A 375 5.21 16.47 -15.89
C LYS A 375 4.45 15.26 -16.35
N GLU A 376 3.12 15.29 -16.20
CA GLU A 376 2.27 14.11 -16.28
C GLU A 376 0.94 14.46 -16.97
N LEU A 377 0.61 13.73 -18.03
CA LEU A 377 -0.70 13.73 -18.66
C LEU A 377 -1.27 12.31 -18.64
N GLY A 378 -2.56 12.18 -18.30
CA GLY A 378 -3.32 10.93 -18.38
C GLY A 378 -4.48 11.08 -19.36
N MET A 379 -4.57 10.21 -20.36
CA MET A 379 -5.48 10.40 -21.50
C MET A 379 -6.12 9.07 -21.94
N ASN A 380 -7.35 9.12 -22.47
CA ASN A 380 -8.10 7.96 -22.98
C ASN A 380 -7.68 7.43 -24.35
N TYR A 381 -6.95 8.23 -25.10
CA TYR A 381 -6.51 7.91 -26.45
C TYR A 381 -5.30 8.78 -26.76
N SER A 382 -4.41 8.28 -27.61
CA SER A 382 -3.24 9.09 -27.98
C SER A 382 -3.69 10.20 -28.92
N LEU A 383 -3.63 11.40 -28.39
CA LEU A 383 -3.78 12.61 -29.17
C LEU A 383 -2.49 12.91 -29.92
N ASP A 384 -2.63 13.44 -31.13
CA ASP A 384 -1.52 14.10 -31.80
C ASP A 384 -1.25 15.43 -31.09
N LEU A 385 -0.31 15.38 -30.15
CA LEU A 385 0.16 16.54 -29.40
C LEU A 385 1.18 17.37 -30.20
N GLY A 386 1.42 17.04 -31.48
CA GLY A 386 2.30 17.77 -32.37
C GLY A 386 3.67 18.06 -31.76
N HIS A 387 4.16 19.28 -31.93
CA HIS A 387 5.46 19.69 -31.39
C HIS A 387 5.50 19.81 -29.86
N CYS A 388 4.36 20.03 -29.21
CA CYS A 388 4.28 20.18 -27.76
C CYS A 388 4.57 18.86 -27.02
N ALA A 389 4.41 17.72 -27.71
CA ALA A 389 4.66 16.38 -27.18
C ALA A 389 6.10 16.20 -26.65
N GLN A 390 7.09 16.87 -27.26
CA GLN A 390 8.52 16.72 -26.94
C GLN A 390 8.90 17.18 -25.52
N GLN A 391 8.00 17.88 -24.82
CA GLN A 391 8.22 18.37 -23.46
C GLN A 391 7.73 17.40 -22.39
N LEU A 392 6.96 16.39 -22.78
CA LEU A 392 6.43 15.41 -21.85
C LEU A 392 7.54 14.46 -21.39
N GLN A 393 7.65 14.32 -20.07
CA GLN A 393 8.57 13.38 -19.42
C GLN A 393 7.83 12.12 -18.95
N SER A 394 6.60 12.27 -18.46
CA SER A 394 5.76 11.16 -18.04
C SER A 394 4.42 11.20 -18.77
N TYR A 395 4.03 10.06 -19.32
CA TYR A 395 2.78 9.91 -20.06
C TYR A 395 2.03 8.68 -19.58
N LEU A 396 0.75 8.86 -19.29
CA LEU A 396 -0.15 7.78 -18.93
C LEU A 396 -1.22 7.69 -20.02
N LEU A 397 -1.19 6.59 -20.76
CA LEU A 397 -2.19 6.27 -21.76
C LEU A 397 -3.11 5.20 -21.19
N TRP A 398 -4.40 5.50 -21.17
CA TRP A 398 -5.46 4.58 -20.81
C TRP A 398 -6.34 4.39 -22.04
N TRP A 399 -6.87 3.20 -22.30
CA TRP A 399 -7.85 2.98 -23.37
C TRP A 399 -8.91 1.97 -22.94
N ASN A 400 -10.03 1.96 -23.66
CA ASN A 400 -11.14 1.03 -23.46
C ASN A 400 -11.10 -0.12 -24.49
N GLU A 401 -12.03 -1.08 -24.36
CA GLU A 401 -12.06 -2.34 -25.13
C GLU A 401 -12.00 -2.19 -26.67
N LYS A 402 -12.36 -1.04 -27.22
CA LYS A 402 -12.51 -0.85 -28.67
C LYS A 402 -11.22 -0.48 -29.39
N GLU A 403 -10.20 -0.05 -28.66
CA GLU A 403 -9.02 0.59 -29.25
C GLU A 403 -7.75 -0.26 -29.06
N SER A 404 -6.89 -0.27 -30.08
CA SER A 404 -5.61 -0.97 -30.01
C SER A 404 -4.51 0.01 -29.58
N PRO A 405 -3.66 -0.34 -28.60
CA PRO A 405 -2.50 0.48 -28.22
C PRO A 405 -1.53 0.64 -29.40
N LEU A 406 -1.53 -0.28 -30.38
CA LEU A 406 -0.72 -0.19 -31.59
C LEU A 406 -1.05 1.03 -32.46
N ASP A 407 -2.28 1.55 -32.39
CA ASP A 407 -2.67 2.77 -33.12
C ASP A 407 -2.09 4.05 -32.49
N TYR A 408 -1.63 3.93 -31.24
CA TYR A 408 -1.24 5.03 -30.38
C TYR A 408 0.25 5.09 -30.12
N ILE A 409 0.89 3.93 -29.95
CA ILE A 409 2.33 3.85 -29.68
C ILE A 409 3.14 4.66 -30.71
N PRO A 410 2.90 4.58 -32.04
CA PRO A 410 3.67 5.36 -33.02
C PRO A 410 3.59 6.89 -32.87
N ARG A 411 2.62 7.39 -32.09
CA ARG A 411 2.40 8.81 -31.84
C ARG A 411 3.00 9.28 -30.51
N LEU A 412 3.54 8.37 -29.70
CA LEU A 412 4.13 8.72 -28.42
C LEU A 412 5.38 9.62 -28.61
N PRO A 413 5.59 10.63 -27.76
CA PRO A 413 6.79 11.44 -27.81
C PRO A 413 8.05 10.62 -27.54
N SER A 414 9.08 10.81 -28.35
CA SER A 414 10.37 10.11 -28.18
C SER A 414 11.16 10.58 -26.95
N SER A 415 10.79 11.72 -26.36
CA SER A 415 11.39 12.30 -25.16
C SER A 415 10.93 11.66 -23.84
N LEU A 416 9.98 10.71 -23.90
CA LEU A 416 9.40 10.13 -22.69
C LEU A 416 10.44 9.36 -21.87
N VAL A 417 10.42 9.64 -20.56
CA VAL A 417 11.24 8.98 -19.53
C VAL A 417 10.39 7.99 -18.73
N SER A 418 9.09 8.26 -18.60
CA SER A 418 8.11 7.45 -17.88
C SER A 418 6.89 7.23 -18.76
N LEU A 419 6.47 5.98 -18.93
CA LEU A 419 5.30 5.60 -19.71
C LEU A 419 4.48 4.61 -18.90
N HIS A 420 3.19 4.89 -18.77
CA HIS A 420 2.22 4.00 -18.16
C HIS A 420 1.12 3.71 -19.18
N LEU A 421 1.00 2.47 -19.61
CA LEU A 421 -0.02 1.99 -20.52
C LEU A 421 -1.02 1.13 -19.74
N SER A 422 -2.30 1.50 -19.72
CA SER A 422 -3.34 0.77 -18.99
C SER A 422 -4.56 0.49 -19.86
N GLY A 423 -4.84 -0.77 -20.18
CA GLY A 423 -5.98 -1.17 -21.01
C GLY A 423 -7.01 -2.01 -20.26
N ARG A 424 -7.87 -1.40 -19.43
CA ARG A 424 -8.87 -2.20 -18.69
C ARG A 424 -9.83 -2.88 -19.67
N MET A 425 -10.04 -4.18 -19.46
CA MET A 425 -10.88 -5.06 -20.28
C MET A 425 -10.43 -5.28 -21.74
N CYS A 426 -9.26 -4.76 -22.15
CA CYS A 426 -8.77 -4.97 -23.50
C CYS A 426 -8.08 -6.34 -23.66
N TYR A 427 -8.32 -7.01 -24.78
CA TYR A 427 -7.53 -8.16 -25.23
C TYR A 427 -6.33 -7.73 -26.07
N SER A 428 -6.03 -6.44 -26.08
CA SER A 428 -5.00 -5.92 -26.96
C SER A 428 -3.62 -6.32 -26.47
N SER A 429 -2.70 -6.28 -27.41
CA SER A 429 -1.34 -6.69 -27.22
C SER A 429 -0.39 -5.49 -27.23
N PHE A 430 0.61 -5.58 -26.37
CA PHE A 430 1.69 -4.64 -26.25
C PHE A 430 2.86 -5.14 -27.09
N ASP A 431 3.21 -4.40 -28.13
CA ASP A 431 4.46 -4.60 -28.84
C ASP A 431 5.58 -3.82 -28.12
N MET A 432 6.36 -4.55 -27.32
CA MET A 432 7.49 -3.99 -26.59
C MET A 432 8.55 -3.39 -27.52
N ASN A 433 8.75 -3.95 -28.73
CA ASN A 433 9.74 -3.41 -29.65
C ASN A 433 9.30 -2.06 -30.18
N LEU A 434 8.02 -1.94 -30.54
CA LEU A 434 7.44 -0.68 -30.98
C LEU A 434 7.53 0.39 -29.88
N ILE A 435 7.24 0.03 -28.63
CA ILE A 435 7.37 0.94 -27.47
C ILE A 435 8.82 1.42 -27.31
N PHE A 436 9.79 0.49 -27.32
CA PHE A 436 11.21 0.82 -27.12
C PHE A 436 11.81 1.60 -28.28
N ASP A 437 11.35 1.36 -29.51
CA ASP A 437 11.84 2.07 -30.69
C ASP A 437 11.26 3.49 -30.76
N GLN A 438 10.00 3.66 -30.34
CA GLN A 438 9.37 4.97 -30.27
C GLN A 438 9.90 5.82 -29.11
N CYS A 439 10.13 5.22 -27.94
CA CYS A 439 10.49 5.91 -26.70
C CYS A 439 11.92 5.56 -26.25
N PRO A 440 12.98 5.94 -27.00
CA PRO A 440 14.35 5.48 -26.75
C PRO A 440 14.98 5.96 -25.43
N HIS A 441 14.35 6.92 -24.74
CA HIS A 441 14.81 7.48 -23.47
C HIS A 441 14.03 6.95 -22.26
N LEU A 442 13.17 5.96 -22.47
CA LEU A 442 12.24 5.48 -21.46
C LEU A 442 12.98 4.69 -20.35
N GLU A 443 12.92 5.20 -19.13
CA GLU A 443 13.54 4.59 -17.94
C GLU A 443 12.52 3.84 -17.07
N PHE A 444 11.25 4.25 -17.08
CA PHE A 444 10.16 3.65 -16.34
C PHE A 444 9.03 3.23 -17.27
N LEU A 445 8.65 1.96 -17.25
CA LEU A 445 7.51 1.44 -17.99
C LEU A 445 6.57 0.70 -17.05
N GLN A 446 5.31 1.11 -17.04
CA GLN A 446 4.23 0.39 -16.37
C GLN A 446 3.21 -0.08 -17.41
N LEU A 447 2.85 -1.36 -17.34
CA LEU A 447 1.85 -1.98 -18.20
C LEU A 447 0.77 -2.58 -17.32
N ASP A 448 -0.46 -2.12 -17.46
CA ASP A 448 -1.60 -2.64 -16.72
C ASP A 448 -2.63 -3.22 -17.70
N PHE A 449 -3.15 -4.41 -17.40
CA PHE A 449 -4.23 -5.08 -18.13
C PHE A 449 -3.97 -5.22 -19.63
N GLY A 450 -3.48 -6.39 -20.06
CA GLY A 450 -3.30 -6.66 -21.49
C GLY A 450 -2.48 -7.90 -21.75
N THR A 451 -1.95 -8.02 -22.97
CA THR A 451 -1.07 -9.12 -23.35
C THR A 451 0.24 -8.58 -23.92
N LEU A 452 1.40 -9.20 -23.66
CA LEU A 452 2.62 -8.89 -24.41
C LEU A 452 2.64 -9.73 -25.69
N ASP A 453 2.84 -9.07 -26.83
CA ASP A 453 2.90 -9.76 -28.12
C ASP A 453 4.02 -10.81 -28.16
N GLN A 454 3.75 -11.92 -28.85
CA GLN A 454 4.79 -12.89 -29.14
C GLN A 454 5.76 -12.28 -30.14
N VAL A 455 7.01 -12.12 -29.72
CA VAL A 455 8.06 -11.70 -30.64
C VAL A 455 8.35 -12.88 -31.57
N ALA A 456 8.04 -12.70 -32.86
CA ALA A 456 8.40 -13.69 -33.87
C ALA A 456 9.91 -13.97 -33.79
N PRO A 457 10.35 -15.25 -33.71
CA PRO A 457 11.76 -15.61 -33.48
C PRO A 457 12.73 -14.99 -34.49
N GLU A 458 12.25 -14.73 -35.71
CA GLU A 458 12.99 -14.14 -36.81
C GLU A 458 13.47 -12.71 -36.50
N HIS A 459 12.76 -11.99 -35.62
CA HIS A 459 13.11 -10.63 -35.21
C HIS A 459 14.12 -10.57 -34.05
N ALA A 460 14.56 -11.73 -33.52
CA ALA A 460 15.53 -11.76 -32.42
C ALA A 460 16.88 -11.10 -32.78
N TYR A 461 17.23 -11.07 -34.06
CA TYR A 461 18.46 -10.41 -34.54
C TYR A 461 18.43 -8.89 -34.42
N GLN A 462 17.26 -8.27 -34.30
CA GLN A 462 17.09 -6.81 -34.19
C GLN A 462 17.34 -6.30 -32.75
N TRP A 463 17.49 -7.18 -31.76
CA TRP A 463 17.69 -6.81 -30.36
C TRP A 463 19.06 -6.22 -30.02
N LYS A 464 19.87 -5.82 -31.02
CA LYS A 464 21.22 -5.29 -30.80
C LYS A 464 21.23 -3.93 -30.08
N LYS A 465 20.16 -3.14 -30.21
CA LYS A 465 20.07 -1.84 -29.55
C LYS A 465 19.60 -2.02 -28.11
N GLN A 466 20.51 -1.77 -27.17
CA GLN A 466 20.18 -1.70 -25.75
C GLN A 466 19.23 -0.52 -25.48
N HIS A 467 18.33 -0.72 -24.54
CA HIS A 467 17.32 0.24 -24.12
C HIS A 467 17.54 0.62 -22.65
N PRO A 468 17.46 1.91 -22.27
CA PRO A 468 17.82 2.39 -20.92
C PRO A 468 16.75 2.12 -19.85
N LEU A 469 15.89 1.11 -20.04
CA LEU A 469 14.80 0.84 -19.11
C LEU A 469 15.36 0.34 -17.78
N LYS A 470 15.07 1.07 -16.71
CA LYS A 470 15.53 0.78 -15.34
C LYS A 470 14.46 0.10 -14.50
N ARG A 471 13.19 0.43 -14.73
CA ARG A 471 12.07 -0.10 -13.95
C ARG A 471 10.92 -0.54 -14.83
N LEU A 472 10.48 -1.77 -14.64
CA LEU A 472 9.34 -2.38 -15.32
C LEU A 472 8.31 -2.85 -14.30
N ILE A 473 7.10 -2.34 -14.40
CA ILE A 473 5.94 -2.82 -13.66
C ILE A 473 4.97 -3.46 -14.66
N MET A 474 4.50 -4.65 -14.36
CA MET A 474 3.41 -5.28 -15.08
C MET A 474 2.32 -5.68 -14.09
N GLU A 475 1.09 -5.23 -14.33
CA GLU A 475 -0.08 -5.53 -13.51
C GLU A 475 -1.16 -6.19 -14.36
N GLU A 476 -1.57 -7.41 -13.99
CA GLU A 476 -2.56 -8.20 -14.74
C GLU A 476 -2.23 -8.40 -16.23
N VAL A 477 -0.95 -8.37 -16.58
CA VAL A 477 -0.47 -8.59 -17.96
C VAL A 477 -0.25 -10.07 -18.22
N LYS A 478 -0.73 -10.56 -19.36
CA LYS A 478 -0.40 -11.90 -19.86
C LYS A 478 0.84 -11.83 -20.74
N PHE A 479 1.81 -12.70 -20.55
CA PHE A 479 3.03 -12.65 -21.38
C PHE A 479 3.65 -14.03 -21.55
N SER A 480 4.39 -14.24 -22.64
CA SER A 480 5.19 -15.45 -22.85
C SER A 480 6.63 -15.26 -22.37
N ALA A 481 7.32 -16.35 -22.01
CA ALA A 481 8.74 -16.31 -21.66
C ALA A 481 9.59 -15.81 -22.82
N LEU A 482 9.18 -16.03 -24.08
CA LEU A 482 9.86 -15.48 -25.25
C LEU A 482 9.75 -13.95 -25.31
N ALA A 483 8.54 -13.40 -25.15
CA ALA A 483 8.35 -11.94 -25.09
C ALA A 483 9.17 -11.33 -23.95
N PHE A 484 9.16 -11.98 -22.80
CA PHE A 484 9.87 -11.48 -21.63
C PHE A 484 11.40 -11.63 -21.73
N LYS A 485 11.89 -12.68 -22.40
CA LYS A 485 13.32 -12.84 -22.75
C LYS A 485 13.79 -11.71 -23.68
N SER A 486 12.95 -11.24 -24.59
CA SER A 486 13.25 -10.07 -25.44
C SER A 486 13.48 -8.82 -24.59
N VAL A 487 12.60 -8.58 -23.61
CA VAL A 487 12.74 -7.46 -22.65
C VAL A 487 14.05 -7.57 -21.88
N ALA A 488 14.35 -8.74 -21.30
CA ALA A 488 15.59 -8.96 -20.55
C ALA A 488 16.85 -8.74 -21.41
N PHE A 489 16.81 -9.08 -22.71
CA PHE A 489 17.95 -8.88 -23.59
C PHE A 489 18.19 -7.41 -23.96
N ARG A 490 17.10 -6.66 -24.24
CA ARG A 490 17.18 -5.23 -24.62
C ARG A 490 17.44 -4.33 -23.41
N CYS A 491 16.87 -4.64 -22.25
CA CYS A 491 16.88 -3.79 -21.06
C CYS A 491 17.92 -4.27 -20.02
N ARG A 492 19.21 -4.21 -20.38
CA ARG A 492 20.30 -4.70 -19.50
C ARG A 492 20.49 -3.91 -18.21
N ASP A 493 19.91 -2.72 -18.13
CA ASP A 493 19.98 -1.84 -16.96
C ASP A 493 18.72 -1.91 -16.09
N LEU A 494 17.86 -2.91 -16.30
CA LEU A 494 16.65 -3.12 -15.51
C LEU A 494 16.99 -3.51 -14.05
N ILE A 495 16.86 -2.54 -13.14
CA ILE A 495 17.14 -2.67 -11.70
C ILE A 495 15.90 -3.05 -10.89
N GLU A 496 14.71 -2.68 -11.37
CA GLU A 496 13.44 -2.93 -10.67
C GLU A 496 12.45 -3.68 -11.57
N LEU A 497 11.90 -4.78 -11.05
CA LEU A 497 10.87 -5.56 -11.70
C LEU A 497 9.72 -5.88 -10.73
N ASP A 498 8.53 -5.36 -11.02
CA ASP A 498 7.32 -5.65 -10.26
C ASP A 498 6.33 -6.41 -11.17
N LEU A 499 6.07 -7.69 -10.90
CA LEU A 499 5.04 -8.50 -11.57
C LEU A 499 3.87 -8.73 -10.61
N LEU A 500 2.76 -8.05 -10.88
CA LEU A 500 1.56 -8.02 -10.05
C LEU A 500 0.43 -8.72 -10.82
N ASP A 501 -0.14 -9.78 -10.27
CA ASP A 501 -1.23 -10.57 -10.84
C ASP A 501 -1.06 -10.97 -12.33
N CYS A 502 0.17 -11.02 -12.82
CA CYS A 502 0.49 -11.37 -14.21
C CYS A 502 0.27 -12.85 -14.52
N ILE A 503 0.07 -13.17 -15.79
CA ILE A 503 -0.17 -14.54 -16.26
C ILE A 503 0.92 -14.95 -17.27
N LEU A 504 1.74 -15.94 -16.92
CA LEU A 504 2.69 -16.53 -17.85
C LEU A 504 1.97 -17.49 -18.82
N THR A 505 2.07 -17.21 -20.11
CA THR A 505 1.34 -17.92 -21.18
C THR A 505 2.16 -19.00 -21.88
N ASP A 506 3.31 -19.43 -21.33
CA ASP A 506 4.20 -20.41 -21.97
C ASP A 506 3.45 -21.64 -22.52
N GLY A 507 3.19 -21.59 -23.82
CA GLY A 507 3.94 -22.30 -24.84
C GLY A 507 3.55 -23.76 -25.02
N GLU A 508 2.46 -24.03 -25.72
CA GLU A 508 2.11 -25.37 -26.25
C GLU A 508 3.14 -25.95 -27.26
N GLY A 509 4.33 -25.35 -27.42
CA GLY A 509 5.29 -25.69 -28.47
C GLY A 509 6.65 -26.09 -27.93
N ASN A 510 6.91 -27.40 -27.93
CA ASN A 510 8.20 -28.07 -27.76
C ASN A 510 8.76 -28.21 -26.33
N VAL A 511 8.06 -28.97 -25.51
CA VAL A 511 8.74 -30.12 -24.86
C VAL A 511 8.89 -31.22 -25.93
N ASN A 512 9.72 -30.96 -26.95
CA ASN A 512 10.39 -32.05 -27.61
C ASN A 512 11.45 -32.48 -26.60
N ILE A 513 11.10 -33.50 -25.81
CA ILE A 513 12.10 -34.40 -25.27
C ILE A 513 13.03 -34.69 -26.45
N TYR A 514 14.29 -34.28 -26.32
CA TYR A 514 15.36 -34.80 -27.16
C TYR A 514 15.36 -36.33 -26.98
N GLN A 515 14.50 -37.04 -27.70
CA GLN A 515 14.86 -38.38 -28.15
C GLN A 515 15.98 -38.11 -29.15
N GLY A 516 17.21 -38.24 -28.66
CA GLY A 516 18.36 -38.26 -29.55
C GLY A 516 18.07 -39.26 -30.64
N GLU A 517 18.07 -38.80 -31.89
CA GLU A 517 18.27 -39.67 -33.04
C GLU A 517 19.70 -40.21 -32.95
N GLY A 518 19.86 -41.20 -32.07
CA GLY A 518 20.94 -42.16 -32.08
C GLY A 518 20.75 -43.05 -33.30
N ASN A 519 21.32 -42.61 -34.41
CA ASN A 519 21.59 -43.46 -35.54
C ASN A 519 22.60 -44.54 -35.12
N THR A 520 22.13 -45.71 -34.68
CA THR A 520 22.89 -46.96 -34.75
C THR A 520 21.95 -48.11 -35.04
N GLY A 521 22.14 -48.72 -36.20
CA GLY A 521 21.55 -50.02 -36.50
C GLY A 521 22.08 -51.13 -35.60
N SER A 522 21.44 -52.29 -35.77
CA SER A 522 21.80 -53.66 -35.39
C SER A 522 20.89 -54.32 -34.36
N ASN A 523 20.25 -55.38 -34.85
CA ASN A 523 19.70 -56.50 -34.10
C ASN A 523 20.70 -56.99 -33.03
N SER A 524 20.23 -57.24 -31.81
CA SER A 524 20.29 -58.58 -31.20
C SER A 524 19.64 -58.59 -29.82
N ASN A 525 19.05 -59.75 -29.52
CA ASN A 525 18.32 -60.10 -28.31
C ASN A 525 19.19 -60.11 -27.06
N GLY A 526 18.60 -59.80 -25.89
CA GLY A 526 19.00 -60.41 -24.62
C GLY A 526 18.95 -59.52 -23.39
N SER A 527 18.36 -60.08 -22.33
CA SER A 527 18.47 -59.74 -20.89
C SER A 527 18.00 -58.34 -20.44
N THR A 528 16.82 -58.19 -19.83
CA THR A 528 16.56 -58.36 -18.36
C THR A 528 17.77 -58.09 -17.49
N LEU A 529 17.84 -56.88 -16.90
CA LEU A 529 18.36 -56.56 -15.57
C LEU A 529 18.14 -55.06 -15.27
N ASP A 530 17.43 -54.79 -14.19
CA ASP A 530 17.47 -53.65 -13.27
C ASP A 530 17.74 -52.24 -13.84
N ASN A 531 16.65 -51.50 -14.08
CA ASN A 531 16.65 -50.04 -14.12
C ASN A 531 15.89 -49.51 -12.89
N ASP A 532 16.63 -49.28 -11.80
CA ASP A 532 16.26 -48.34 -10.74
C ASP A 532 16.76 -46.94 -11.16
N ASP A 533 16.19 -46.39 -12.25
CA ASP A 533 16.34 -44.98 -12.57
C ASP A 533 15.06 -44.27 -12.11
N ASP A 534 15.24 -43.44 -11.08
CA ASP A 534 14.26 -42.50 -10.54
C ASP A 534 13.59 -41.71 -11.67
N ASP A 535 12.41 -42.19 -12.07
CA ASP A 535 11.50 -41.54 -13.00
C ASP A 535 10.87 -40.35 -12.27
N ASP A 536 11.66 -39.29 -12.09
CA ASP A 536 11.27 -37.93 -11.68
C ASP A 536 10.50 -37.25 -12.83
N SER A 537 9.69 -38.02 -13.58
CA SER A 537 8.71 -37.60 -14.58
C SER A 537 7.45 -37.01 -13.94
N ASP A 538 7.59 -36.52 -12.71
CA ASP A 538 6.56 -35.78 -12.01
C ASP A 538 6.37 -34.51 -12.84
N GLY A 539 5.36 -34.54 -13.73
CA GLY A 539 5.01 -33.57 -14.78
C GLY A 539 4.66 -32.19 -14.23
N ARG A 540 5.59 -31.63 -13.48
CA ARG A 540 5.49 -30.35 -12.82
C ARG A 540 5.74 -29.32 -13.89
N ASN A 541 4.64 -28.69 -14.30
CA ASN A 541 4.65 -27.50 -15.16
C ASN A 541 5.46 -26.40 -14.46
N HIS A 542 6.75 -26.34 -14.75
CA HIS A 542 7.67 -25.31 -14.26
C HIS A 542 7.82 -24.24 -15.35
N GLY A 543 7.34 -23.03 -15.08
CA GLY A 543 7.70 -21.86 -15.88
C GLY A 543 9.08 -21.35 -15.44
N ARG A 544 9.96 -21.09 -16.40
CA ARG A 544 11.33 -20.60 -16.15
C ARG A 544 11.52 -19.23 -16.77
N LEU A 545 11.75 -18.21 -15.94
CA LEU A 545 12.16 -16.88 -16.41
C LEU A 545 13.68 -16.76 -16.34
N VAL A 546 14.28 -16.38 -17.47
CA VAL A 546 15.73 -16.30 -17.66
C VAL A 546 16.13 -14.85 -17.83
N PHE A 547 17.04 -14.37 -16.99
CA PHE A 547 17.55 -13.00 -17.09
C PHE A 547 19.07 -13.06 -17.21
N PRO A 548 19.58 -13.21 -18.43
CA PRO A 548 21.02 -13.25 -18.64
C PRO A 548 21.61 -11.87 -18.27
N TYR A 549 22.65 -11.85 -17.44
CA TYR A 549 23.42 -10.65 -17.09
C TYR A 549 22.68 -9.54 -16.31
N GLN A 550 21.45 -9.76 -15.81
CA GLN A 550 20.68 -8.74 -15.12
C GLN A 550 20.94 -8.68 -13.61
N HIS A 551 21.16 -7.47 -13.07
CA HIS A 551 21.26 -7.19 -11.63
C HIS A 551 20.03 -6.41 -11.16
N PHE A 552 19.08 -7.10 -10.52
CA PHE A 552 17.94 -6.43 -9.89
C PHE A 552 18.28 -5.98 -8.49
N GLU A 553 18.03 -4.71 -8.19
CA GLU A 553 17.97 -4.18 -6.83
C GLU A 553 16.67 -4.60 -6.14
N LYS A 554 15.59 -4.76 -6.91
CA LYS A 554 14.28 -5.15 -6.39
C LYS A 554 13.52 -6.00 -7.40
N VAL A 555 13.01 -7.13 -6.93
CA VAL A 555 12.05 -7.97 -7.67
C VAL A 555 10.85 -8.24 -6.78
N LYS A 556 9.67 -7.76 -7.20
CA LYS A 556 8.40 -8.02 -6.50
C LYS A 556 7.54 -8.93 -7.35
N LEU A 557 7.11 -10.05 -6.78
CA LEU A 557 6.23 -11.01 -7.44
C LEU A 557 5.01 -11.23 -6.55
N CYS A 558 3.85 -10.76 -7.01
CA CYS A 558 2.59 -10.84 -6.28
C CYS A 558 1.51 -11.37 -7.20
N GLY A 559 0.72 -12.35 -6.76
CA GLY A 559 -0.46 -12.80 -7.51
C GLY A 559 -0.20 -13.50 -8.86
N PHE A 560 1.06 -13.71 -9.24
CA PHE A 560 1.49 -14.32 -10.51
C PHE A 560 0.79 -15.66 -10.79
N ARG A 561 0.44 -15.97 -12.04
CA ARG A 561 -0.33 -17.19 -12.43
C ARG A 561 0.23 -17.80 -13.72
N PHE A 562 -0.18 -19.03 -14.01
CA PHE A 562 0.15 -19.72 -15.27
C PHE A 562 -1.11 -19.92 -16.10
N ALA A 563 -1.04 -19.72 -17.42
CA ALA A 563 -2.20 -19.81 -18.30
C ALA A 563 -2.84 -21.21 -18.34
N LEU A 564 -2.03 -22.28 -18.24
CA LEU A 564 -2.51 -23.66 -18.17
C LEU A 564 -3.34 -23.94 -16.91
N ASN A 565 -3.19 -23.13 -15.86
CA ASN A 565 -4.02 -23.24 -14.66
C ASN A 565 -4.17 -21.88 -13.95
N PRO A 566 -5.07 -21.00 -14.45
CA PRO A 566 -5.22 -19.64 -13.94
C PRO A 566 -5.78 -19.60 -12.51
N SER A 567 -6.37 -20.71 -12.03
CA SER A 567 -6.82 -20.87 -10.65
C SER A 567 -5.66 -21.05 -9.66
N LEU A 568 -4.50 -21.51 -10.15
CA LEU A 568 -3.28 -21.66 -9.36
C LEU A 568 -2.48 -20.36 -9.39
N ARG A 569 -2.54 -19.61 -8.29
CA ARG A 569 -1.55 -18.56 -8.00
C ARG A 569 -0.20 -19.22 -7.79
N ALA A 570 0.81 -18.76 -8.52
CA ALA A 570 2.20 -19.15 -8.38
C ALA A 570 2.61 -18.81 -6.97
N LYS A 571 2.94 -19.89 -6.29
CA LYS A 571 2.71 -19.90 -4.89
C LYS A 571 4.12 -19.64 -4.27
N THR A 572 5.18 -20.40 -4.59
CA THR A 572 6.57 -20.08 -4.21
C THR A 572 7.38 -19.57 -5.39
N VAL A 573 8.15 -18.51 -5.19
CA VAL A 573 9.21 -18.07 -6.10
C VAL A 573 10.55 -18.47 -5.48
N GLY A 574 11.27 -19.39 -6.12
CA GLY A 574 12.64 -19.72 -5.77
C GLY A 574 13.60 -18.92 -6.65
N ILE A 575 14.36 -18.00 -6.08
CA ILE A 575 15.38 -17.28 -6.85
C ILE A 575 16.68 -18.06 -6.73
N TYR A 576 17.15 -18.58 -7.87
CA TYR A 576 18.36 -19.40 -7.92
C TYR A 576 19.43 -18.68 -8.72
N GLU A 577 20.31 -17.98 -7.99
CA GLU A 577 21.54 -17.46 -8.57
C GLU A 577 22.56 -18.61 -8.70
N MET A 578 22.68 -19.17 -9.91
CA MET A 578 23.74 -20.13 -10.23
C MET A 578 24.93 -19.38 -10.79
N ASP A 579 25.94 -19.18 -9.93
CA ASP A 579 27.24 -18.67 -10.34
C ASP A 579 28.06 -19.82 -10.95
N LYS A 580 27.75 -20.17 -12.21
CA LYS A 580 28.60 -21.10 -12.97
C LYS A 580 29.70 -20.27 -13.63
N ILE A 581 30.81 -20.18 -12.90
CA ILE A 581 32.16 -19.81 -13.33
C ILE A 581 32.26 -19.80 -14.88
N LEU A 582 32.24 -18.58 -15.44
CA LEU A 582 32.49 -18.17 -16.85
C LEU A 582 31.29 -17.87 -17.79
N GLN A 583 30.03 -18.09 -17.43
CA GLN A 583 28.87 -17.52 -18.16
C GLN A 583 27.75 -17.16 -17.16
N GLN A 584 27.61 -15.87 -16.85
CA GLN A 584 26.68 -15.36 -15.83
C GLN A 584 25.22 -15.34 -16.35
N GLU A 585 24.57 -16.50 -16.35
CA GLU A 585 23.11 -16.59 -16.50
C GLU A 585 22.45 -16.73 -15.13
N ARG A 586 21.60 -15.76 -14.78
CA ARG A 586 20.76 -15.79 -13.57
C ARG A 586 19.38 -16.32 -13.90
N TRP A 587 18.85 -17.17 -13.02
CA TRP A 587 17.58 -17.88 -13.24
C TRP A 587 16.60 -17.62 -12.10
N TYR A 588 15.33 -17.49 -12.45
CA TYR A 588 14.25 -17.27 -11.49
C TYR A 588 13.30 -18.46 -11.65
N TYR A 589 13.20 -19.27 -10.61
CA TYR A 589 12.38 -20.48 -10.58
C TYR A 589 11.03 -20.18 -9.96
N LEU A 590 9.96 -20.63 -10.61
CA LEU A 590 8.59 -20.43 -10.14
C LEU A 590 7.98 -21.81 -9.87
N SER A 591 7.50 -22.06 -8.66
CA SER A 591 6.90 -23.34 -8.25
C SER A 591 5.61 -23.16 -7.43
N HIS A 592 4.85 -24.23 -7.27
CA HIS A 592 3.43 -24.17 -6.87
C HIS A 592 3.12 -23.97 -5.35
N HIS A 593 3.99 -23.41 -4.46
CA HIS A 593 3.67 -23.33 -2.97
C HIS A 593 3.95 -22.01 -2.09
N ALA A 594 3.10 -20.95 -2.04
CA ALA A 594 3.07 -19.68 -1.20
C ALA A 594 2.21 -18.50 -1.83
N THR A 595 2.20 -17.24 -1.40
CA THR A 595 1.24 -16.23 -1.98
C THR A 595 1.78 -14.81 -2.15
N PHE A 596 3.01 -14.54 -1.70
CA PHE A 596 3.62 -13.22 -1.74
C PHE A 596 5.14 -13.34 -1.57
N LEU A 597 5.94 -12.75 -2.46
CA LEU A 597 7.41 -12.69 -2.33
C LEU A 597 7.94 -11.34 -2.83
N SER A 598 8.73 -10.69 -1.98
CA SER A 598 9.55 -9.52 -2.32
C SER A 598 11.01 -9.93 -2.15
N TYR A 599 11.81 -9.81 -3.20
CA TYR A 599 13.23 -10.12 -3.18
C TYR A 599 14.06 -8.84 -3.36
N VAL A 600 15.02 -8.68 -2.46
CA VAL A 600 16.08 -7.67 -2.52
C VAL A 600 17.38 -8.47 -2.38
N PRO A 601 18.35 -8.36 -3.30
CA PRO A 601 19.56 -9.15 -3.23
C PRO A 601 20.31 -8.86 -1.93
N VAL A 602 20.42 -9.88 -1.08
CA VAL A 602 21.44 -9.92 -0.03
C VAL A 602 22.67 -10.49 -0.71
N HIS A 603 23.66 -9.65 -1.00
CA HIS A 603 24.92 -10.16 -1.50
C HIS A 603 25.47 -11.21 -0.53
N SER A 604 25.74 -12.40 -1.07
CA SER A 604 26.47 -13.52 -0.44
C SER A 604 25.92 -14.05 0.88
N CYS A 605 24.87 -14.90 0.83
CA CYS A 605 24.74 -16.06 1.71
C CYS A 605 23.62 -17.01 1.23
N ARG A 606 23.97 -18.28 0.99
CA ARG A 606 23.04 -19.34 0.54
C ARG A 606 22.09 -19.74 1.68
N TYR A 607 20.79 -19.55 1.52
CA TYR A 607 19.80 -20.25 2.35
C TYR A 607 18.58 -20.67 1.52
N LYS A 608 18.28 -21.99 1.55
CA LYS A 608 17.00 -22.56 1.14
C LYS A 608 16.05 -22.50 2.34
N LEU A 609 14.85 -21.92 2.16
CA LEU A 609 13.77 -21.96 3.14
C LEU A 609 12.80 -23.12 2.81
N PRO A 610 12.51 -24.06 3.74
CA PRO A 610 11.39 -24.99 3.62
C PRO A 610 10.08 -24.37 4.13
N VAL A 611 9.01 -24.46 3.33
CA VAL A 611 7.70 -23.79 3.48
C VAL A 611 6.76 -24.44 4.55
N HIS A 612 7.25 -25.26 5.48
CA HIS A 612 6.36 -26.06 6.36
C HIS A 612 6.09 -25.53 7.79
N ALA A 613 6.60 -24.37 8.19
CA ALA A 613 6.57 -23.94 9.61
C ALA A 613 5.24 -23.34 10.15
N ILE A 614 4.20 -23.14 9.32
CA ILE A 614 2.94 -22.50 9.79
C ILE A 614 1.85 -23.52 10.18
N LYS A 615 2.03 -24.83 9.91
CA LYS A 615 0.98 -25.85 10.14
C LYS A 615 1.03 -26.63 11.46
N GLN A 616 2.07 -26.51 12.29
CA GLN A 616 2.24 -27.39 13.47
C GLN A 616 1.98 -26.78 14.86
N HIS A 617 1.45 -25.55 14.96
CA HIS A 617 0.92 -25.05 16.24
C HIS A 617 -0.50 -25.58 16.58
N CYS A 618 -1.12 -26.38 15.72
CA CYS A 618 -2.37 -27.09 16.00
C CYS A 618 -2.06 -28.50 16.51
N ILE A 619 -1.96 -28.64 17.84
CA ILE A 619 -2.32 -29.78 18.71
C ILE A 619 -1.45 -29.64 19.96
N VAL A 620 -1.93 -28.88 20.93
CA VAL A 620 -1.59 -29.12 22.35
C VAL A 620 -2.78 -29.86 22.92
N LYS A 621 -2.66 -31.19 23.09
CA LYS A 621 -3.58 -31.95 23.93
C LYS A 621 -3.45 -31.41 25.35
N SER A 622 -4.56 -30.99 25.94
CA SER A 622 -4.63 -30.67 27.37
C SER A 622 -4.25 -31.91 28.19
N LEU A 623 -3.23 -31.77 29.05
CA LEU A 623 -2.94 -32.75 30.09
C LEU A 623 -4.02 -32.65 31.18
N PRO A 624 -4.54 -33.78 31.70
CA PRO A 624 -5.54 -33.77 32.76
C PRO A 624 -4.92 -33.30 34.08
N THR A 625 -5.62 -32.39 34.75
CA THR A 625 -5.36 -31.95 36.12
C THR A 625 -5.59 -33.10 37.11
N PRO A 626 -4.68 -33.38 38.04
CA PRO A 626 -4.93 -34.36 39.09
C PRO A 626 -5.92 -33.79 40.10
N SER A 627 -6.95 -34.57 40.41
CA SER A 627 -7.93 -34.30 41.46
C SER A 627 -7.31 -34.41 42.86
N PRO A 628 -7.75 -33.61 43.84
CA PRO A 628 -7.26 -33.71 45.21
C PRO A 628 -7.94 -34.89 45.91
N SER A 629 -7.14 -35.89 46.29
CA SER A 629 -7.56 -36.97 47.17
C SER A 629 -7.64 -36.47 48.61
N SER A 630 -8.83 -36.61 49.20
CA SER A 630 -9.11 -36.51 50.62
C SER A 630 -8.33 -37.56 51.40
N THR A 631 -7.59 -37.12 52.43
CA THR A 631 -7.16 -38.03 53.49
C THR A 631 -7.36 -37.38 54.86
N SER A 632 -8.14 -38.09 55.66
CA SER A 632 -8.56 -37.83 57.03
C SER A 632 -7.39 -37.80 58.01
N ALA A 633 -7.50 -36.91 59.00
CA ALA A 633 -6.74 -36.94 60.24
C ALA A 633 -6.98 -38.24 61.03
N PRO A 634 -6.05 -38.60 61.93
CA PRO A 634 -6.44 -38.47 63.34
C PRO A 634 -5.35 -37.87 64.25
N SER A 635 -5.89 -37.38 65.37
CA SER A 635 -5.33 -36.82 66.60
C SER A 635 -4.24 -37.65 67.29
N ASN A 636 -3.24 -37.00 67.92
CA ASN A 636 -3.10 -36.91 69.39
C ASN A 636 -1.74 -36.36 69.87
N HIS A 637 -1.85 -35.50 70.89
CA HIS A 637 -1.04 -35.33 72.11
C HIS A 637 0.49 -35.04 72.13
N ASP A 638 0.75 -33.94 72.85
CA ASP A 638 1.76 -33.69 73.90
C ASP A 638 3.20 -33.25 73.61
N ASP A 639 3.46 -32.03 74.12
CA ASP A 639 4.58 -31.53 74.93
C ASP A 639 6.05 -31.73 74.49
N ILE A 640 6.79 -30.61 74.46
CA ILE A 640 7.86 -30.22 75.42
C ILE A 640 8.77 -29.13 74.80
N ASN A 641 9.03 -28.09 75.60
CA ASN A 641 9.98 -26.98 75.44
C ASN A 641 11.40 -27.39 75.01
N TYR A 642 12.13 -26.53 74.30
CA TYR A 642 13.37 -25.90 74.83
C TYR A 642 13.89 -24.77 73.92
N SER A 643 14.34 -23.71 74.61
CA SER A 643 15.05 -22.53 74.14
C SER A 643 16.43 -22.83 73.53
N SER A 644 16.84 -22.08 72.50
CA SER A 644 18.20 -21.50 72.45
C SER A 644 18.31 -20.37 71.41
N SER A 645 19.04 -19.34 71.84
CA SER A 645 19.32 -18.04 71.21
C SER A 645 20.15 -18.11 69.91
N PRO A 646 20.26 -17.00 69.15
CA PRO A 646 20.63 -17.01 67.74
C PRO A 646 22.15 -16.89 67.50
N LEU A 647 22.63 -17.50 66.42
CA LEU A 647 23.92 -17.23 65.79
C LEU A 647 23.70 -16.38 64.51
N PRO A 648 24.66 -15.53 64.12
CA PRO A 648 24.47 -14.51 63.10
C PRO A 648 24.40 -15.12 61.69
N PRO A 649 23.70 -14.47 60.74
CA PRO A 649 23.58 -14.99 59.39
C PRO A 649 24.92 -14.84 58.66
N GLN A 650 25.46 -15.97 58.19
CA GLN A 650 26.46 -15.97 57.14
C GLN A 650 25.86 -15.29 55.90
N GLN A 651 26.54 -14.25 55.42
CA GLN A 651 26.30 -13.65 54.12
C GLN A 651 26.60 -14.68 53.02
N GLN A 652 25.58 -15.42 52.59
CA GLN A 652 25.56 -15.95 51.24
C GLN A 652 25.14 -14.81 50.32
N GLN A 653 26.11 -14.29 49.54
CA GLN A 653 25.83 -13.54 48.33
C GLN A 653 24.97 -14.42 47.42
N GLN A 654 23.65 -14.28 47.50
CA GLN A 654 22.75 -14.70 46.44
C GLN A 654 23.10 -13.85 45.21
N GLN A 655 23.90 -14.43 44.32
CA GLN A 655 23.89 -14.05 42.92
C GLN A 655 22.44 -14.16 42.45
N ARG A 656 21.75 -13.02 42.32
CA ARG A 656 20.48 -12.95 41.61
C ARG A 656 20.74 -13.39 40.19
N LEU A 657 20.43 -14.66 39.90
CA LEU A 657 20.23 -15.15 38.56
C LEU A 657 19.15 -14.27 37.92
N LEU A 658 19.59 -13.32 37.10
CA LEU A 658 18.73 -12.52 36.23
C LEU A 658 18.01 -13.49 35.30
N VAL A 659 16.77 -13.81 35.66
CA VAL A 659 15.86 -14.52 34.78
C VAL A 659 15.68 -13.62 33.55
N PRO A 660 16.00 -14.09 32.33
CA PRO A 660 15.84 -13.28 31.15
C PRO A 660 14.36 -12.91 30.95
N PRO A 661 14.04 -11.74 30.36
CA PRO A 661 12.67 -11.37 30.04
C PRO A 661 11.98 -12.51 29.27
N THR A 662 10.70 -12.75 29.55
CA THR A 662 9.90 -13.83 28.94
C THR A 662 9.95 -13.78 27.42
N GLU A 663 10.09 -12.59 26.84
CA GLU A 663 10.23 -12.34 25.41
C GLU A 663 11.59 -12.78 24.86
N LEU A 664 12.68 -12.59 25.61
CA LEU A 664 14.00 -13.11 25.25
C LEU A 664 14.01 -14.64 25.34
N ASN A 665 13.26 -15.22 26.27
CA ASN A 665 13.08 -16.66 26.35
C ASN A 665 12.21 -17.18 25.19
N ALA A 666 11.16 -16.47 24.77
CA ALA A 666 10.36 -16.84 23.59
C ALA A 666 11.18 -16.77 22.28
N LEU A 667 12.03 -15.76 22.13
CA LEU A 667 12.99 -15.64 21.01
C LEU A 667 14.04 -16.76 21.05
N ARG A 668 14.53 -17.13 22.24
CA ARG A 668 15.46 -18.25 22.45
C ARG A 668 14.79 -19.63 22.30
N GLU A 669 13.51 -19.75 22.59
CA GLU A 669 12.70 -20.97 22.39
C GLU A 669 12.55 -21.24 20.89
N MET A 670 12.25 -20.19 20.11
CA MET A 670 12.30 -20.26 18.63
C MET A 670 13.71 -20.68 18.15
N GLN A 671 14.78 -20.09 18.69
CA GLN A 671 16.15 -20.47 18.34
C GLN A 671 16.48 -21.95 18.67
N ARG A 672 15.92 -22.51 19.75
CA ARG A 672 16.16 -23.90 20.17
C ARG A 672 15.37 -24.92 19.36
N GLN A 673 14.16 -24.58 18.90
CA GLN A 673 13.30 -25.50 18.15
C GLN A 673 13.71 -25.68 16.68
N TYR A 674 14.46 -24.76 16.09
CA TYR A 674 14.79 -24.78 14.65
C TYR A 674 16.27 -25.11 14.29
N GLY A 675 17.06 -25.59 15.26
CA GLY A 675 18.40 -26.11 15.01
C GLY A 675 19.54 -25.08 15.04
N LYS A 676 20.75 -25.56 15.37
CA LYS A 676 21.95 -24.77 15.67
C LYS A 676 22.44 -23.97 14.46
N PHE A 677 22.64 -22.66 14.65
CA PHE A 677 23.62 -21.92 13.85
C PHE A 677 24.99 -22.59 14.01
N GLY A 678 25.63 -22.91 12.88
CA GLY A 678 27.00 -23.38 12.86
C GLY A 678 27.90 -22.39 13.61
N ARG A 679 28.85 -22.92 14.37
CA ARG A 679 29.90 -22.14 15.03
C ARG A 679 30.81 -21.55 13.96
N ASP A 680 30.42 -20.42 13.38
CA ASP A 680 31.30 -19.42 12.76
C ASP A 680 30.59 -18.06 12.85
N ALA A 681 31.31 -17.06 13.36
CA ALA A 681 30.73 -15.91 14.05
C ALA A 681 29.85 -15.00 13.15
N PRO A 682 28.55 -14.83 13.44
CA PRO A 682 27.71 -13.79 12.81
C PRO A 682 28.22 -12.36 13.11
N CYS A 683 29.12 -12.20 14.08
CA CYS A 683 29.69 -10.93 14.49
C CYS A 683 30.61 -10.28 13.43
N ALA A 684 31.26 -11.03 12.54
CA ALA A 684 32.26 -10.48 11.61
C ALA A 684 31.65 -9.79 10.38
N GLY A 685 30.65 -10.42 9.74
CA GLY A 685 29.88 -9.79 8.66
C GLY A 685 29.07 -8.59 9.17
N TYR A 686 28.58 -8.70 10.41
CA TYR A 686 27.82 -7.64 11.07
C TYR A 686 28.68 -6.44 11.46
N LEU A 687 29.90 -6.65 12.01
CA LEU A 687 30.87 -5.57 12.22
C LEU A 687 31.22 -4.86 10.91
N THR A 688 31.25 -5.61 9.80
CA THR A 688 31.52 -5.03 8.48
C THR A 688 30.39 -4.11 8.01
N LEU A 689 29.13 -4.51 8.18
CA LEU A 689 27.96 -3.66 7.89
C LEU A 689 27.92 -2.41 8.78
N VAL A 690 28.11 -2.57 10.09
CA VAL A 690 28.14 -1.44 11.02
C VAL A 690 29.31 -0.49 10.71
N CYS A 691 30.50 -1.02 10.41
CA CYS A 691 31.63 -0.22 9.97
C CYS A 691 31.39 0.47 8.62
N GLN A 692 30.68 -0.17 7.68
CA GLN A 692 30.32 0.44 6.39
C GLN A 692 29.29 1.56 6.56
N SER A 693 28.25 1.36 7.38
CA SER A 693 27.26 2.39 7.70
C SER A 693 27.90 3.58 8.44
N ILE A 694 28.77 3.33 9.41
CA ILE A 694 29.53 4.38 10.13
C ILE A 694 30.48 5.11 9.17
N ASN A 695 31.17 4.40 8.29
CA ASN A 695 32.08 5.01 7.31
C ASN A 695 31.31 5.84 6.26
N SER A 696 30.15 5.36 5.81
CA SER A 696 29.29 6.11 4.88
C SER A 696 28.78 7.40 5.52
N LEU A 697 28.30 7.35 6.77
CA LEU A 697 27.90 8.52 7.57
C LEU A 697 29.07 9.49 7.84
N TYR A 698 30.26 8.97 8.07
CA TYR A 698 31.47 9.79 8.25
C TYR A 698 31.86 10.52 6.95
N LEU A 699 31.75 9.85 5.79
CA LEU A 699 32.04 10.43 4.48
C LEU A 699 30.98 11.47 4.06
N GLU A 700 29.71 11.24 4.41
CA GLU A 700 28.61 12.18 4.14
C GLU A 700 28.74 13.47 4.95
N ASN A 701 29.07 13.36 6.25
CA ASN A 701 29.29 14.52 7.13
C ASN A 701 30.56 15.32 6.79
N ARG A 702 31.50 14.76 6.01
CA ARG A 702 32.69 15.49 5.53
C ARG A 702 32.43 16.30 4.25
N ARG A 703 31.27 16.14 3.62
CA ARG A 703 30.88 16.84 2.38
C ARG A 703 29.88 17.99 2.62
N ILE A 704 29.60 18.31 3.88
CA ILE A 704 28.96 19.54 4.36
C ILE A 704 30.07 20.43 4.92
#